data_AF-A0A354T490-F1
#
_entry.id   AF-A0A354T490-F1
#
_cell.length_a   1.000
_cell.length_b   1.000
_cell.length_c   1.000
_cell.angle_alpha   90.00
_cell.angle_beta   90.00
_cell.angle_gamma   90.00
#
_symmetry.space_group_name_H-M   'P 1'
#
loop_
_entity.id
_entity.type
_entity.pdbx_description
1 polymer ?
#
loop_
_entity_poly.entity_id
_entity_poly.type
_entity_poly.pdbx_seq_one_letter_code
_entity_poly.pdbx_strand_id
1 'polypeptide(L)'
;MKKLGFILLGGVILAVSAIGLRAQSQLAEFDARFKAFDKNNDGVISGDEMNSAEYLKMLDADKNGTLTRDEALQSVRKTQNLVGGGSETGTLFKRLDKNADGKLTEDELPNKRWFNGLDADKDGSVTLDEAVKTLASLRKRGAAESPATSSPIKPASEDPSFKEAPQLLKGSEHGVGRMVDGLALKTLDGKDLKLSAATGKNGLVIALFSASCPISGKLAPEMARLEKDLGAQEVKLLLVNAPPGQKGDEITKFITDHGLKSTVALDAEGKLAQSLAATTTTEVFLLDATRTLVYRGALNDQYGLGYAKEQPARHYLRDAVAAMLRGEPAEIAATSAPGCALDLPAQTAASTNVTYHRDIARIMQANCVECHHSGGVGPFALDSHDAVIEHAGMIRKQVERGAMPPWFAVALEGQTHSPWANDRSLSERDRADLLTWLGSDRPKGDVADAPKPRQFPSEWSIGKPDAIIASSRAISIKAEGTMPYQHVTVTTDFPEDRWVRGYEILPTERQVVHHVIVTVFEKGRKVRGGGEEGSEGHWAAYVPGNTKQVYPEGFARKLPAGATVSFQIHYTPNGKAVQDTMRMGLLFAEEPPKYVVHTTALPNARINIPAGAANHIETAQRKLPTDINAMAWMAHMHVRGKAFKFEAVSPDGKTETLLDIPRYDFNWQLRYDYAMPRFLPRGTTIKITAVFDNSTGNPANPDPTKNVRWGQQTYDEMMIGYMEHYTPLNPEVADGE
;
A
#
# COMPACT_ATOMS: atom_id res chain seq x y z
N MET A 1 -52.41 -10.32 59.46
CA MET A 1 -52.18 -11.60 60.16
C MET A 1 -50.84 -12.17 59.70
N LYS A 2 -49.94 -12.45 60.67
CA LYS A 2 -48.80 -13.42 60.72
C LYS A 2 -47.95 -13.63 59.45
N LYS A 3 -46.63 -13.32 59.47
CA LYS A 3 -45.48 -14.18 59.93
C LYS A 3 -45.46 -15.52 59.16
N LEU A 4 -44.39 -16.08 58.59
CA LEU A 4 -42.92 -16.13 58.77
C LEU A 4 -42.41 -16.88 57.49
N GLY A 5 -41.19 -16.84 56.98
CA GLY A 5 -39.92 -17.20 57.62
C GLY A 5 -39.11 -18.13 56.68
N PHE A 6 -37.81 -17.86 56.60
CA PHE A 6 -36.68 -18.52 55.90
C PHE A 6 -36.65 -20.07 55.93
N ILE A 7 -35.96 -20.75 54.99
CA ILE A 7 -34.57 -21.27 55.14
C ILE A 7 -33.93 -21.69 53.80
N LEU A 8 -32.62 -21.45 53.70
CA LEU A 8 -31.63 -21.84 52.68
C LEU A 8 -31.50 -23.37 52.46
N LEU A 9 -31.06 -23.80 51.27
CA LEU A 9 -29.78 -24.53 51.06
C LEU A 9 -29.54 -24.86 49.57
N GLY A 10 -28.27 -24.83 49.15
CA GLY A 10 -27.78 -25.72 48.08
C GLY A 10 -27.38 -25.07 46.76
N GLY A 11 -26.27 -24.32 46.74
CA GLY A 11 -25.55 -24.05 45.50
C GLY A 11 -24.92 -25.35 44.96
N VAL A 12 -25.32 -25.74 43.75
CA VAL A 12 -24.58 -26.67 42.89
C VAL A 12 -24.25 -25.90 41.62
N ILE A 13 -23.00 -25.44 41.54
CA ILE A 13 -22.42 -24.95 40.28
C ILE A 13 -22.14 -26.18 39.43
N LEU A 14 -23.04 -26.49 38.49
CA LEU A 14 -22.75 -27.40 37.40
C LEU A 14 -21.81 -26.68 36.42
N ALA A 15 -20.52 -26.98 36.51
CA ALA A 15 -19.55 -26.61 35.50
C ALA A 15 -19.86 -27.39 34.22
N VAL A 16 -20.70 -26.82 33.35
CA VAL A 16 -20.89 -27.33 31.98
C VAL A 16 -19.64 -26.95 31.21
N SER A 17 -18.82 -27.95 30.86
CA SER A 17 -17.65 -27.72 30.02
C SER A 17 -18.09 -27.18 28.66
N ALA A 18 -17.30 -26.28 28.06
CA ALA A 18 -17.57 -25.72 26.74
C ALA A 18 -17.74 -26.79 25.64
N ILE A 19 -17.25 -28.01 25.90
CA ILE A 19 -17.42 -29.18 25.04
C ILE A 19 -18.87 -29.72 25.09
N GLY A 20 -19.49 -29.72 26.28
CA GLY A 20 -20.88 -30.15 26.48
C GLY A 20 -21.90 -29.20 25.84
N LEU A 21 -21.67 -27.88 25.93
CA LEU A 21 -22.49 -26.87 25.25
C LEU A 21 -22.39 -26.96 23.72
N ARG A 22 -21.21 -27.28 23.18
CA ARG A 22 -20.99 -27.45 21.73
C ARG A 22 -21.66 -28.71 21.18
N ALA A 23 -21.66 -29.81 21.95
CA ALA A 23 -22.33 -31.04 21.57
C ALA A 23 -23.86 -30.87 21.57
N GLN A 24 -24.41 -30.17 22.57
CA GLN A 24 -25.84 -29.85 22.62
C GLN A 24 -26.28 -28.89 21.51
N SER A 25 -25.48 -27.89 21.16
CA SER A 25 -25.81 -26.97 20.06
C SER A 25 -25.79 -27.67 18.70
N GLN A 26 -24.85 -28.60 18.46
CA GLN A 26 -24.78 -29.37 17.22
C GLN A 26 -25.92 -30.37 17.06
N LEU A 27 -26.38 -30.98 18.15
CA LEU A 27 -27.57 -31.84 18.14
C LEU A 27 -28.86 -31.03 17.87
N ALA A 28 -28.99 -29.85 18.46
CA ALA A 28 -30.14 -28.97 18.22
C ALA A 28 -30.19 -28.46 16.76
N GLU A 29 -29.03 -28.14 16.17
CA GLU A 29 -28.92 -27.73 14.77
C GLU A 29 -29.20 -28.88 13.79
N PHE A 30 -28.78 -30.11 14.13
CA PHE A 30 -29.15 -31.31 13.38
C PHE A 30 -30.66 -31.57 13.43
N ASP A 31 -31.28 -31.46 14.61
CA ASP A 31 -32.72 -31.70 14.78
C ASP A 31 -33.57 -30.68 14.02
N ALA A 32 -33.16 -29.42 14.02
CA ALA A 32 -33.80 -28.38 13.22
C ALA A 32 -33.71 -28.66 11.71
N ARG A 33 -32.57 -29.22 11.26
CA ARG A 33 -32.37 -29.61 9.86
C ARG A 33 -33.16 -30.86 9.49
N PHE A 34 -33.17 -31.90 10.33
CA PHE A 34 -33.94 -33.12 10.09
C PHE A 34 -35.42 -32.79 9.92
N LYS A 35 -35.97 -31.96 10.80
CA LYS A 35 -37.36 -31.49 10.72
C LYS A 35 -37.66 -30.60 9.51
N ALA A 36 -36.66 -29.96 8.92
CA ALA A 36 -36.84 -29.19 7.69
C ALA A 36 -36.99 -30.08 6.44
N PHE A 37 -36.52 -31.34 6.51
CA PHE A 37 -36.63 -32.31 5.44
C PHE A 37 -37.80 -33.28 5.60
N ASP A 38 -38.23 -33.56 6.83
CA ASP A 38 -39.50 -34.25 7.15
C ASP A 38 -40.66 -33.26 6.99
N LYS A 39 -41.14 -33.09 5.75
CA LYS A 39 -42.13 -32.06 5.38
C LYS A 39 -43.52 -32.43 5.87
N ASN A 40 -43.84 -33.72 5.94
CA ASN A 40 -45.13 -34.20 6.41
C ASN A 40 -45.17 -34.40 7.95
N ASN A 41 -44.04 -34.25 8.65
CA ASN A 41 -43.84 -34.42 10.10
C ASN A 41 -44.19 -35.82 10.62
N ASP A 42 -43.95 -36.86 9.82
CA ASP A 42 -44.21 -38.25 10.21
C ASP A 42 -43.04 -38.92 10.96
N GLY A 43 -41.92 -38.21 11.11
CA GLY A 43 -40.74 -38.63 11.88
C GLY A 43 -39.69 -39.39 11.06
N VAL A 44 -39.92 -39.58 9.76
CA VAL A 44 -38.95 -40.15 8.81
C VAL A 44 -38.85 -39.27 7.55
N ILE A 45 -37.76 -39.40 6.79
CA ILE A 45 -37.60 -38.67 5.53
C ILE A 45 -37.74 -39.66 4.37
N SER A 46 -38.76 -39.47 3.54
CA SER A 46 -39.05 -40.31 2.38
C SER A 46 -38.33 -39.85 1.11
N GLY A 47 -38.28 -40.74 0.09
CA GLY A 47 -37.72 -40.44 -1.24
C GLY A 47 -38.28 -39.20 -1.90
N ASP A 48 -39.58 -38.98 -1.71
CA ASP A 48 -40.31 -37.87 -2.32
C ASP A 48 -39.99 -36.53 -1.63
N GLU A 49 -39.57 -36.55 -0.37
CA GLU A 49 -39.22 -35.34 0.38
C GLU A 49 -37.82 -34.82 0.07
N MET A 50 -36.90 -35.71 -0.34
CA MET A 50 -35.49 -35.39 -0.64
C MET A 50 -35.19 -35.00 -2.10
N ASN A 51 -36.19 -34.95 -3.00
CA ASN A 51 -36.03 -34.55 -4.41
C ASN A 51 -34.90 -35.29 -5.19
N SER A 52 -34.41 -36.43 -4.68
CA SER A 52 -33.49 -37.35 -5.37
C SER A 52 -33.42 -38.69 -4.62
N ALA A 53 -33.85 -39.78 -5.27
CA ALA A 53 -33.88 -41.12 -4.68
C ALA A 53 -32.49 -41.78 -4.55
N GLU A 54 -31.44 -41.21 -5.18
CA GLU A 54 -30.10 -41.81 -5.16
C GLU A 54 -29.36 -41.62 -3.82
N TYR A 55 -29.53 -40.49 -3.13
CA TYR A 55 -28.87 -40.25 -1.85
C TYR A 55 -29.48 -41.06 -0.72
N LEU A 56 -30.79 -41.35 -0.79
CA LEU A 56 -31.48 -42.19 0.20
C LEU A 56 -30.89 -43.59 0.24
N LYS A 57 -30.57 -44.20 -0.91
CA LYS A 57 -29.94 -45.53 -0.99
C LYS A 57 -28.57 -45.62 -0.31
N MET A 58 -27.89 -44.51 -0.07
CA MET A 58 -26.61 -44.46 0.63
C MET A 58 -26.74 -44.27 2.16
N LEU A 59 -27.86 -43.72 2.61
CA LEU A 59 -28.08 -43.29 4.00
C LEU A 59 -29.08 -44.19 4.74
N ASP A 60 -30.01 -44.78 4.01
CA ASP A 60 -30.97 -45.81 4.45
C ASP A 60 -30.22 -47.13 4.67
N ALA A 61 -29.89 -47.41 5.93
CA ALA A 61 -28.99 -48.51 6.28
C ALA A 61 -29.71 -49.86 6.25
N ASP A 62 -31.00 -49.87 6.56
CA ASP A 62 -31.84 -51.08 6.55
C ASP A 62 -32.56 -51.31 5.21
N LYS A 63 -32.50 -50.34 4.29
CA LYS A 63 -33.05 -50.35 2.93
C LYS A 63 -34.58 -50.41 2.89
N ASN A 64 -35.23 -49.86 3.90
CA ASN A 64 -36.69 -49.84 4.00
C ASN A 64 -37.36 -48.75 3.14
N GLY A 65 -36.57 -47.87 2.50
CA GLY A 65 -37.03 -46.81 1.61
C GLY A 65 -37.29 -45.46 2.30
N THR A 66 -37.04 -45.36 3.60
CA THR A 66 -37.22 -44.15 4.42
C THR A 66 -36.03 -43.94 5.35
N LEU A 67 -35.64 -42.69 5.59
CA LEU A 67 -34.50 -42.38 6.46
C LEU A 67 -34.98 -41.96 7.84
N THR A 68 -34.72 -42.77 8.85
CA THR A 68 -35.04 -42.41 10.24
C THR A 68 -34.05 -41.40 10.81
N ARG A 69 -34.46 -40.68 11.87
CA ARG A 69 -33.59 -39.71 12.56
C ARG A 69 -32.27 -40.32 13.02
N ASP A 70 -32.30 -41.55 13.52
CA ASP A 70 -31.12 -42.22 14.04
C ASP A 70 -30.17 -42.68 12.93
N GLU A 71 -30.69 -43.10 11.77
CA GLU A 71 -29.89 -43.42 10.59
C GLU A 71 -29.24 -42.17 9.99
N ALA A 72 -29.99 -41.07 9.89
CA ALA A 72 -29.47 -39.77 9.49
C ALA A 72 -28.35 -39.29 10.43
N LEU A 73 -28.54 -39.41 11.75
CA LEU A 73 -27.55 -39.00 12.74
C LEU A 73 -26.31 -39.90 12.72
N GLN A 74 -26.46 -41.21 12.50
CA GLN A 74 -25.35 -42.13 12.32
C GLN A 74 -24.54 -41.80 11.05
N SER A 75 -25.20 -41.43 9.95
CA SER A 75 -24.51 -41.03 8.73
C SER A 75 -23.70 -39.74 8.90
N VAL A 76 -24.24 -38.74 9.61
CA VAL A 76 -23.52 -37.49 9.90
C VAL A 76 -22.33 -37.74 10.81
N ARG A 77 -22.46 -38.63 11.81
CA ARG A 77 -21.33 -39.07 12.65
C ARG A 77 -20.29 -39.83 11.84
N LYS A 78 -20.69 -40.65 10.87
CA LYS A 78 -19.79 -41.38 9.97
C LYS A 78 -19.06 -40.42 9.01
N THR A 79 -19.75 -39.40 8.50
CA THR A 79 -19.17 -38.34 7.65
C THR A 79 -18.29 -37.38 8.43
N GLN A 80 -18.60 -37.06 9.70
CA GLN A 80 -17.71 -36.31 10.58
C GLN A 80 -16.45 -37.11 10.95
N ASN A 81 -16.55 -38.43 11.12
CA ASN A 81 -15.39 -39.32 11.24
C ASN A 81 -14.62 -39.52 9.93
N LEU A 82 -15.18 -39.09 8.78
CA LEU A 82 -14.49 -39.04 7.48
C LEU A 82 -13.85 -37.68 7.18
N VAL A 83 -14.24 -36.61 7.90
CA VAL A 83 -13.63 -35.27 7.81
C VAL A 83 -12.68 -34.99 8.99
N GLY A 84 -12.68 -35.85 10.02
CA GLY A 84 -11.70 -35.86 11.09
C GLY A 84 -10.99 -37.21 11.20
N GLY A 85 -9.81 -37.35 10.58
CA GLY A 85 -8.81 -38.35 11.00
C GLY A 85 -8.52 -39.55 10.08
N GLY A 86 -8.51 -39.41 8.77
CA GLY A 86 -7.89 -40.40 7.85
C GLY A 86 -6.65 -39.83 7.17
N SER A 87 -5.48 -40.48 7.29
CA SER A 87 -4.27 -40.00 6.61
C SER A 87 -4.42 -40.08 5.08
N GLU A 88 -4.01 -39.03 4.34
CA GLU A 88 -3.96 -39.02 2.86
C GLU A 88 -3.21 -40.25 2.30
N THR A 89 -2.25 -40.76 3.07
CA THR A 89 -1.49 -41.98 2.79
C THR A 89 -2.38 -43.22 2.67
N GLY A 90 -3.40 -43.39 3.52
CA GLY A 90 -4.30 -44.54 3.48
C GLY A 90 -5.25 -44.54 2.28
N THR A 91 -5.69 -43.35 1.85
CA THR A 91 -6.52 -43.20 0.65
C THR A 91 -5.70 -43.43 -0.63
N LEU A 92 -4.42 -43.03 -0.64
CA LEU A 92 -3.51 -43.29 -1.75
C LEU A 92 -3.11 -44.77 -1.83
N PHE A 93 -2.87 -45.42 -0.67
CA PHE A 93 -2.51 -46.84 -0.58
C PHE A 93 -3.60 -47.73 -1.20
N LYS A 94 -4.87 -47.51 -0.82
CA LYS A 94 -6.02 -48.24 -1.39
C LYS A 94 -6.24 -48.02 -2.90
N ARG A 95 -5.70 -46.94 -3.47
CA ARG A 95 -5.78 -46.68 -4.92
C ARG A 95 -4.69 -47.38 -5.71
N LEU A 96 -3.58 -47.72 -5.05
CA LEU A 96 -2.43 -48.38 -5.66
C LEU A 96 -2.48 -49.90 -5.46
N ASP A 97 -3.14 -50.37 -4.39
CA ASP A 97 -3.39 -51.79 -4.09
C ASP A 97 -4.49 -52.29 -5.02
N LYS A 98 -4.08 -52.73 -6.22
CA LYS A 98 -5.00 -53.06 -7.31
C LYS A 98 -5.65 -54.42 -7.12
N ASN A 99 -4.94 -55.34 -6.48
CA ASN A 99 -5.45 -56.68 -6.17
C ASN A 99 -6.20 -56.72 -4.83
N ALA A 100 -6.20 -55.63 -4.06
CA ALA A 100 -6.88 -55.44 -2.79
C ALA A 100 -6.43 -56.43 -1.70
N ASP A 101 -5.16 -56.85 -1.74
CA ASP A 101 -4.59 -57.80 -0.79
C ASP A 101 -4.02 -57.13 0.49
N GLY A 102 -4.06 -55.80 0.55
CA GLY A 102 -3.61 -55.00 1.68
C GLY A 102 -2.11 -54.71 1.69
N LYS A 103 -1.39 -55.04 0.61
CA LYS A 103 0.02 -54.79 0.39
C LYS A 103 0.23 -54.09 -0.96
N LEU A 104 1.34 -53.39 -1.11
CA LEU A 104 1.77 -52.85 -2.41
C LEU A 104 3.01 -53.58 -2.86
N THR A 105 2.97 -54.13 -4.07
CA THR A 105 4.13 -54.74 -4.72
C THR A 105 4.80 -53.75 -5.68
N GLU A 106 6.04 -54.02 -6.09
CA GLU A 106 6.83 -53.10 -6.93
C GLU A 106 6.10 -52.74 -8.25
N ASP A 107 5.33 -53.67 -8.80
CA ASP A 107 4.61 -53.52 -10.07
C ASP A 107 3.29 -52.73 -9.93
N GLU A 108 2.83 -52.50 -8.70
CA GLU A 108 1.64 -51.69 -8.39
C GLU A 108 1.97 -50.21 -8.18
N LEU A 109 3.25 -49.87 -7.99
CA LEU A 109 3.71 -48.50 -7.80
C LEU A 109 4.10 -47.81 -9.13
N PRO A 110 3.71 -46.54 -9.34
CA PRO A 110 4.04 -45.80 -10.56
C PRO A 110 5.53 -45.41 -10.67
N ASN A 111 6.33 -45.53 -9.60
CA ASN A 111 7.77 -45.24 -9.62
C ASN A 111 8.55 -46.22 -8.74
N LYS A 112 9.30 -47.12 -9.38
CA LYS A 112 10.08 -48.20 -8.73
C LYS A 112 11.14 -47.69 -7.74
N ARG A 113 11.60 -46.43 -7.87
CA ARG A 113 12.56 -45.83 -6.92
C ARG A 113 11.98 -45.57 -5.52
N TRP A 114 10.66 -45.48 -5.39
CA TRP A 114 10.00 -45.24 -4.09
C TRP A 114 9.79 -46.51 -3.29
N PHE A 115 9.71 -47.66 -3.96
CA PHE A 115 9.49 -48.96 -3.34
C PHE A 115 10.54 -49.26 -2.27
N ASN A 116 11.82 -49.21 -2.65
CA ASN A 116 12.96 -49.44 -1.73
C ASN A 116 13.06 -48.44 -0.57
N GLY A 117 12.41 -47.28 -0.69
CA GLY A 117 12.37 -46.27 0.37
C GLY A 117 11.22 -46.47 1.36
N LEU A 118 10.16 -47.17 0.95
CA LEU A 118 8.95 -47.41 1.73
C LEU A 118 8.90 -48.81 2.36
N ASP A 119 9.51 -49.80 1.71
CA ASP A 119 9.72 -51.17 2.19
C ASP A 119 10.80 -51.17 3.28
N ALA A 120 10.36 -51.00 4.53
CA ALA A 120 11.25 -50.75 5.65
C ALA A 120 11.89 -52.03 6.18
N ASP A 121 11.18 -53.17 6.07
CA ASP A 121 11.66 -54.48 6.50
C ASP A 121 12.27 -55.34 5.37
N LYS A 122 12.15 -54.87 4.11
CA LYS A 122 12.71 -55.48 2.89
C LYS A 122 12.09 -56.84 2.57
N ASP A 123 10.83 -57.04 2.95
CA ASP A 123 10.11 -58.28 2.67
C ASP A 123 9.60 -58.38 1.21
N GLY A 124 9.79 -57.33 0.40
CA GLY A 124 9.35 -57.28 -0.99
C GLY A 124 7.90 -56.86 -1.15
N SER A 125 7.26 -56.34 -0.10
CA SER A 125 5.92 -55.77 -0.12
C SER A 125 5.81 -54.58 0.85
N VAL A 126 5.17 -53.48 0.45
CA VAL A 126 4.97 -52.33 1.34
C VAL A 126 3.60 -52.42 1.98
N THR A 127 3.54 -52.54 3.31
CA THR A 127 2.28 -52.48 4.05
C THR A 127 1.84 -51.03 4.32
N LEU A 128 0.55 -50.81 4.61
CA LEU A 128 0.03 -49.49 4.94
C LEU A 128 0.74 -48.88 6.16
N ASP A 129 1.05 -49.72 7.15
CA ASP A 129 1.74 -49.31 8.37
C ASP A 129 3.17 -48.83 8.10
N GLU A 130 3.89 -49.48 7.19
CA GLU A 130 5.22 -49.07 6.78
C GLU A 130 5.20 -47.78 5.96
N ALA A 131 4.26 -47.66 5.02
CA ALA A 131 4.07 -46.42 4.26
C ALA A 131 3.78 -45.23 5.19
N VAL A 132 2.92 -45.43 6.20
CA VAL A 132 2.58 -44.39 7.18
C VAL A 132 3.77 -44.06 8.08
N LYS A 133 4.50 -45.07 8.60
CA LYS A 133 5.67 -44.84 9.47
C LYS A 133 6.82 -44.15 8.75
N THR A 134 7.11 -44.58 7.52
CA THR A 134 8.19 -44.00 6.71
C THR A 134 7.88 -42.55 6.32
N LEU A 135 6.66 -42.28 5.86
CA LEU A 135 6.21 -40.92 5.52
C LEU A 135 6.12 -40.02 6.76
N ALA A 136 5.69 -40.55 7.92
CA ALA A 136 5.73 -39.82 9.18
C ALA A 136 7.17 -39.49 9.61
N SER A 137 8.14 -40.38 9.37
CA SER A 137 9.57 -40.13 9.65
C SER A 137 10.16 -39.05 8.72
N LEU A 138 9.75 -39.04 7.44
CA LEU A 138 10.14 -37.99 6.49
C LEU A 138 9.50 -36.65 6.84
N ARG A 139 8.26 -36.66 7.33
CA ARG A 139 7.57 -35.46 7.83
C ARG A 139 8.21 -34.92 9.10
N LYS A 140 8.68 -35.80 10.00
CA LYS A 140 9.48 -35.42 11.19
C LYS A 140 10.86 -34.90 10.82
N ARG A 141 11.55 -35.47 9.83
CA ARG A 141 12.83 -34.94 9.32
C ARG A 141 12.67 -33.63 8.54
N GLY A 142 11.52 -33.41 7.91
CA GLY A 142 11.15 -32.12 7.30
C GLY A 142 10.65 -31.07 8.30
N ALA A 143 10.33 -31.45 9.54
CA ALA A 143 9.80 -30.57 10.58
C ALA A 143 10.72 -30.42 11.81
N ALA A 144 11.86 -31.12 11.86
CA ALA A 144 12.87 -30.95 12.90
C ALA A 144 14.01 -30.04 12.39
N GLU A 145 14.04 -28.83 12.96
CA GLU A 145 15.17 -27.89 13.04
C GLU A 145 15.67 -27.25 11.74
N SER A 146 14.96 -26.19 11.32
CA SER A 146 15.68 -24.94 11.08
C SER A 146 15.97 -24.30 12.44
N PRO A 147 17.21 -23.92 12.76
CA PRO A 147 17.49 -23.20 14.00
C PRO A 147 16.63 -21.93 14.05
N ALA A 148 15.86 -21.77 15.12
CA ALA A 148 15.14 -20.55 15.37
C ALA A 148 16.14 -19.40 15.58
N THR A 149 16.19 -18.48 14.63
CA THR A 149 16.28 -17.02 14.84
C THR A 149 15.89 -16.33 13.53
N SER A 150 14.61 -16.43 13.16
CA SER A 150 14.00 -15.38 12.34
C SER A 150 12.61 -15.14 12.88
N SER A 151 12.45 -14.12 13.73
CA SER A 151 11.12 -13.59 13.97
C SER A 151 10.58 -13.13 12.60
N PRO A 152 9.42 -13.62 12.15
CA PRO A 152 8.79 -13.05 10.96
C PRO A 152 8.66 -11.55 11.22
N ILE A 153 8.94 -10.73 10.20
CA ILE A 153 8.68 -9.29 10.29
C ILE A 153 7.27 -9.12 10.85
N LYS A 154 7.15 -8.47 12.01
CA LYS A 154 5.87 -8.14 12.58
C LYS A 154 5.51 -6.78 11.98
N PRO A 155 4.48 -6.68 11.11
CA PRO A 155 3.96 -5.39 10.73
C PRO A 155 3.68 -4.57 12.00
N ALA A 156 3.95 -3.26 11.97
CA ALA A 156 3.59 -2.39 13.09
C ALA A 156 2.10 -2.61 13.44
N SER A 157 1.78 -2.73 14.74
CA SER A 157 0.47 -3.18 15.22
C SER A 157 -0.69 -2.25 14.78
N GLU A 158 -1.74 -2.87 14.23
CA GLU A 158 -3.12 -2.42 13.99
C GLU A 158 -3.47 -1.27 13.02
N ASP A 159 -2.55 -0.46 12.51
CA ASP A 159 -2.75 0.15 11.18
C ASP A 159 -1.40 0.42 10.50
N PRO A 160 -0.92 -0.48 9.64
CA PRO A 160 0.36 -0.34 8.95
C PRO A 160 0.35 0.75 7.87
N SER A 161 -0.82 1.30 7.53
CA SER A 161 -1.05 1.93 6.25
C SER A 161 -1.11 3.45 6.40
N PHE A 162 -0.26 4.16 5.66
CA PHE A 162 -0.40 5.62 5.49
C PHE A 162 -1.59 6.02 4.60
N LYS A 163 -2.37 5.02 4.17
CA LYS A 163 -3.54 5.20 3.31
C LYS A 163 -4.78 5.50 4.14
N GLU A 164 -5.51 6.54 3.77
CA GLU A 164 -6.76 6.92 4.44
C GLU A 164 -7.88 7.04 3.42
N ALA A 165 -8.90 6.19 3.56
CA ALA A 165 -10.13 6.21 2.76
C ALA A 165 -11.29 6.87 3.53
N PRO A 166 -12.34 7.35 2.83
CA PRO A 166 -13.55 7.84 3.48
C PRO A 166 -14.11 6.83 4.48
N GLN A 167 -14.36 7.28 5.71
CA GLN A 167 -14.93 6.48 6.78
C GLN A 167 -16.37 6.92 7.04
N LEU A 168 -17.26 5.97 7.32
CA LEU A 168 -18.64 6.30 7.67
C LEU A 168 -18.67 7.03 9.02
N LEU A 169 -19.46 8.10 9.07
CA LEU A 169 -19.66 8.89 10.28
C LEU A 169 -21.15 8.93 10.64
N LYS A 170 -21.45 9.11 11.92
CA LYS A 170 -22.82 9.31 12.37
C LYS A 170 -23.25 10.75 12.07
N GLY A 171 -24.06 10.95 11.03
CA GLY A 171 -24.39 12.29 10.53
C GLY A 171 -24.89 13.29 11.58
N SER A 172 -25.72 12.83 12.54
CA SER A 172 -26.24 13.69 13.60
C SER A 172 -25.18 14.24 14.57
N GLU A 173 -24.03 13.58 14.70
CA GLU A 173 -22.88 14.05 15.49
C GLU A 173 -22.02 15.05 14.72
N HIS A 174 -22.18 15.10 13.39
CA HIS A 174 -21.41 15.97 12.49
C HIS A 174 -22.28 17.05 11.82
N GLY A 175 -23.43 17.37 12.39
CA GLY A 175 -24.27 18.51 12.00
C GLY A 175 -25.36 18.21 10.97
N VAL A 176 -25.49 16.99 10.46
CA VAL A 176 -26.60 16.64 9.55
C VAL A 176 -27.93 16.84 10.27
N GLY A 177 -28.88 17.48 9.58
CA GLY A 177 -30.18 17.90 10.10
C GLY A 177 -30.18 19.28 10.75
N ARG A 178 -29.03 19.95 10.86
CA ARG A 178 -28.94 21.32 11.38
C ARG A 178 -28.97 22.34 10.24
N MET A 179 -29.60 23.48 10.49
CA MET A 179 -29.53 24.62 9.60
C MET A 179 -28.13 25.24 9.65
N VAL A 180 -27.58 25.57 8.48
CA VAL A 180 -26.32 26.30 8.33
C VAL A 180 -26.62 27.79 8.27
N ASP A 181 -25.93 28.56 9.12
CA ASP A 181 -26.11 30.00 9.22
C ASP A 181 -25.78 30.72 7.91
N GLY A 182 -26.43 31.87 7.67
CA GLY A 182 -26.25 32.70 6.49
C GLY A 182 -24.94 33.50 6.51
N LEU A 183 -23.80 32.83 6.67
CA LEU A 183 -22.47 33.46 6.66
C LEU A 183 -22.23 34.25 5.36
N ALA A 184 -21.49 35.34 5.49
CA ALA A 184 -21.03 36.15 4.38
C ALA A 184 -19.55 35.85 4.12
N LEU A 185 -19.23 35.55 2.85
CA LEU A 185 -17.88 35.31 2.35
C LEU A 185 -17.53 36.33 1.29
N LYS A 186 -16.24 36.47 1.00
CA LYS A 186 -15.77 37.22 -0.17
C LYS A 186 -15.59 36.28 -1.33
N THR A 187 -16.04 36.67 -2.51
CA THR A 187 -15.70 35.98 -3.76
C THR A 187 -14.27 36.31 -4.18
N LEU A 188 -13.72 35.52 -5.11
CA LEU A 188 -12.39 35.75 -5.68
C LEU A 188 -12.23 37.15 -6.32
N ASP A 189 -13.32 37.74 -6.84
CA ASP A 189 -13.37 39.10 -7.38
C ASP A 189 -13.72 40.18 -6.31
N GLY A 190 -13.75 39.81 -5.03
CA GLY A 190 -13.89 40.73 -3.89
C GLY A 190 -15.33 41.11 -3.52
N LYS A 191 -16.35 40.53 -4.15
CA LYS A 191 -17.77 40.79 -3.84
C LYS A 191 -18.22 40.05 -2.59
N ASP A 192 -19.18 40.63 -1.88
CA ASP A 192 -19.84 39.95 -0.76
C ASP A 192 -20.81 38.88 -1.28
N LEU A 193 -20.68 37.67 -0.76
CA LEU A 193 -21.55 36.53 -1.05
C LEU A 193 -22.14 36.01 0.25
N LYS A 194 -23.46 36.15 0.41
CA LYS A 194 -24.20 35.46 1.47
C LYS A 194 -24.56 34.06 1.01
N LEU A 195 -24.40 33.05 1.87
CA LEU A 195 -24.77 31.67 1.53
C LEU A 195 -26.23 31.53 1.07
N SER A 196 -27.16 32.31 1.64
CA SER A 196 -28.56 32.33 1.21
C SER A 196 -28.77 32.80 -0.23
N ALA A 197 -27.91 33.67 -0.73
CA ALA A 197 -27.94 34.13 -2.13
C ALA A 197 -27.25 33.14 -3.08
N ALA A 198 -26.39 32.27 -2.55
CA ALA A 198 -25.75 31.19 -3.30
C ALA A 198 -26.65 29.96 -3.45
N THR A 199 -27.67 29.79 -2.60
CA THR A 199 -28.57 28.63 -2.61
C THR A 199 -29.45 28.62 -3.86
N GLY A 200 -29.46 27.49 -4.57
CA GLY A 200 -30.36 27.25 -5.70
C GLY A 200 -31.80 26.98 -5.25
N LYS A 201 -32.69 26.73 -6.21
CA LYS A 201 -34.09 26.42 -5.92
C LYS A 201 -34.23 25.12 -5.12
N ASN A 202 -33.40 24.12 -5.42
CA ASN A 202 -33.46 22.81 -4.77
C ASN A 202 -32.37 22.58 -3.72
N GLY A 203 -31.35 23.45 -3.65
CA GLY A 203 -30.28 23.33 -2.65
C GLY A 203 -28.95 23.96 -3.06
N LEU A 204 -27.93 23.70 -2.25
CA LEU A 204 -26.55 24.17 -2.42
C LEU A 204 -25.56 23.06 -2.05
N VAL A 205 -24.60 22.79 -2.92
CA VAL A 205 -23.37 22.07 -2.58
C VAL A 205 -22.28 23.11 -2.30
N ILE A 206 -21.69 23.02 -1.12
CA ILE A 206 -20.45 23.73 -0.78
C ILE A 206 -19.31 22.72 -0.89
N ALA A 207 -18.35 22.97 -1.77
CA ALA A 207 -17.18 22.11 -1.93
C ALA A 207 -15.91 22.86 -1.52
N LEU A 208 -15.24 22.37 -0.48
CA LEU A 208 -13.96 22.92 -0.08
C LEU A 208 -12.87 22.46 -1.06
N PHE A 209 -11.89 23.34 -1.31
CA PHE A 209 -10.71 23.00 -2.10
C PHE A 209 -9.49 23.84 -1.71
N SER A 210 -8.33 23.40 -2.19
CA SER A 210 -7.10 24.19 -2.24
C SER A 210 -6.46 23.99 -3.61
N ALA A 211 -5.92 25.06 -4.21
CA ALA A 211 -5.17 24.97 -5.47
C ALA A 211 -3.87 24.15 -5.33
N SER A 212 -3.28 24.11 -4.13
CA SER A 212 -2.04 23.40 -3.80
C SER A 212 -2.28 21.99 -3.26
N CYS A 213 -3.54 21.57 -3.03
CA CYS A 213 -3.81 20.22 -2.55
C CYS A 213 -3.88 19.20 -3.69
N PRO A 214 -3.01 18.15 -3.70
CA PRO A 214 -3.00 17.17 -4.79
C PRO A 214 -4.30 16.37 -4.91
N ILE A 215 -5.03 16.14 -3.81
CA ILE A 215 -6.32 15.42 -3.86
C ILE A 215 -7.42 16.33 -4.43
N SER A 216 -7.43 17.63 -4.11
CA SER A 216 -8.35 18.59 -4.72
C SER A 216 -8.15 18.65 -6.24
N GLY A 217 -6.89 18.63 -6.73
CA GLY A 217 -6.58 18.52 -8.15
C GLY A 217 -7.12 17.24 -8.79
N LYS A 218 -6.89 16.07 -8.17
CA LYS A 218 -7.42 14.79 -8.66
C LYS A 218 -8.95 14.74 -8.72
N LEU A 219 -9.65 15.40 -7.79
CA LEU A 219 -11.11 15.47 -7.74
C LEU A 219 -11.71 16.54 -8.67
N ALA A 220 -10.92 17.51 -9.13
CA ALA A 220 -11.43 18.66 -9.88
C ALA A 220 -12.12 18.28 -11.21
N PRO A 221 -11.65 17.29 -12.01
CA PRO A 221 -12.40 16.86 -13.19
C PRO A 221 -13.79 16.28 -12.87
N GLU A 222 -13.92 15.51 -11.77
CA GLU A 222 -15.22 15.03 -11.31
C GLU A 222 -16.10 16.16 -10.79
N MET A 223 -15.50 17.15 -10.11
CA MET A 223 -16.22 18.36 -9.69
C MET A 223 -16.78 19.14 -10.89
N ALA A 224 -16.03 19.27 -11.98
CA ALA A 224 -16.48 19.92 -13.21
C ALA A 224 -17.64 19.17 -13.89
N ARG A 225 -17.65 17.82 -13.83
CA ARG A 225 -18.81 17.02 -14.28
C ARG A 225 -20.01 17.22 -13.35
N LEU A 226 -19.79 17.17 -12.04
CA LEU A 226 -20.84 17.36 -11.03
C LEU A 226 -21.51 18.72 -11.16
N GLU A 227 -20.75 19.80 -11.41
CA GLU A 227 -21.28 21.15 -11.62
C GLU A 227 -22.39 21.19 -12.68
N LYS A 228 -22.17 20.51 -13.81
CA LYS A 228 -23.15 20.42 -14.90
C LYS A 228 -24.43 19.72 -14.47
N ASP A 229 -24.30 18.61 -13.75
CA ASP A 229 -25.43 17.78 -13.32
C ASP A 229 -26.26 18.50 -12.24
N LEU A 230 -25.60 19.14 -11.27
CA LEU A 230 -26.26 19.95 -10.24
C LEU A 230 -27.05 21.11 -10.85
N GLY A 231 -26.47 21.80 -11.83
CA GLY A 231 -27.13 22.90 -12.53
C GLY A 231 -28.43 22.48 -13.21
N ALA A 232 -28.46 21.29 -13.83
CA ALA A 232 -29.67 20.73 -14.43
C ALA A 232 -30.74 20.36 -13.41
N GLN A 233 -30.35 20.13 -12.15
CA GLN A 233 -31.22 19.79 -11.03
C GLN A 233 -31.60 21.02 -10.18
N GLU A 234 -31.27 22.23 -10.63
CA GLU A 234 -31.46 23.49 -9.90
C GLU A 234 -30.81 23.52 -8.49
N VAL A 235 -29.77 22.70 -8.29
CA VAL A 235 -28.87 22.72 -7.13
C VAL A 235 -27.63 23.53 -7.52
N LYS A 236 -27.23 24.51 -6.69
CA LYS A 236 -26.03 25.32 -6.98
C LYS A 236 -24.78 24.66 -6.41
N LEU A 237 -23.63 24.92 -7.04
CA LEU A 237 -22.32 24.58 -6.51
C LEU A 237 -21.57 25.86 -6.14
N LEU A 238 -21.02 25.89 -4.93
CA LEU A 238 -20.13 26.93 -4.42
C LEU A 238 -18.78 26.29 -4.10
N LEU A 239 -17.73 26.75 -4.78
CA LEU A 239 -16.36 26.35 -4.46
C LEU A 239 -15.82 27.29 -3.38
N VAL A 240 -15.24 26.73 -2.33
CA VAL A 240 -14.67 27.51 -1.22
C VAL A 240 -13.20 27.17 -1.06
N ASN A 241 -12.35 28.15 -1.30
CA ASN A 241 -10.94 28.05 -0.97
C ASN A 241 -10.76 28.25 0.54
N ALA A 242 -10.30 27.22 1.22
CA ALA A 242 -10.23 27.18 2.68
C ALA A 242 -8.84 27.48 3.30
N PRO A 243 -7.69 27.19 2.66
CA PRO A 243 -6.40 27.52 3.26
C PRO A 243 -6.19 29.03 3.38
N PRO A 244 -5.59 29.51 4.49
CA PRO A 244 -5.19 30.91 4.61
C PRO A 244 -4.02 31.21 3.67
N GLY A 245 -4.01 32.43 3.11
CA GLY A 245 -2.82 32.98 2.43
C GLY A 245 -2.58 32.51 0.98
N GLN A 246 -3.40 31.60 0.44
CA GLN A 246 -3.26 31.16 -0.94
C GLN A 246 -3.53 32.33 -1.92
N LYS A 247 -2.68 32.46 -2.94
CA LYS A 247 -2.72 33.61 -3.84
C LYS A 247 -3.86 33.48 -4.86
N GLY A 248 -4.48 34.61 -5.21
CA GLY A 248 -5.63 34.63 -6.11
C GLY A 248 -5.33 34.15 -7.53
N ASP A 249 -4.09 34.31 -8.01
CA ASP A 249 -3.62 33.82 -9.31
C ASP A 249 -3.49 32.28 -9.32
N GLU A 250 -3.00 31.68 -8.25
CA GLU A 250 -2.95 30.22 -8.07
C GLU A 250 -4.36 29.61 -8.07
N ILE A 251 -5.30 30.24 -7.36
CA ILE A 251 -6.71 29.85 -7.36
C ILE A 251 -7.31 29.98 -8.76
N THR A 252 -7.12 31.13 -9.42
CA THR A 252 -7.63 31.38 -10.78
C THR A 252 -7.08 30.35 -11.78
N LYS A 253 -5.79 30.03 -11.66
CA LYS A 253 -5.15 29.02 -12.48
C LYS A 253 -5.76 27.64 -12.25
N PHE A 254 -5.96 27.24 -10.99
CA PHE A 254 -6.59 25.96 -10.67
C PHE A 254 -7.98 25.83 -11.28
N ILE A 255 -8.81 26.87 -11.15
CA ILE A 255 -10.18 26.91 -11.70
C ILE A 255 -10.16 26.79 -13.22
N THR A 256 -9.28 27.56 -13.88
CA THR A 256 -9.15 27.59 -15.34
C THR A 256 -8.62 26.27 -15.88
N ASP A 257 -7.55 25.73 -15.29
CA ASP A 257 -6.90 24.49 -15.74
C ASP A 257 -7.85 23.28 -15.68
N HIS A 258 -8.86 23.30 -14.79
CA HIS A 258 -9.85 22.22 -14.66
C HIS A 258 -11.23 22.55 -15.26
N GLY A 259 -11.39 23.72 -15.88
CA GLY A 259 -12.64 24.12 -16.53
C GLY A 259 -13.83 24.31 -15.59
N LEU A 260 -13.57 24.65 -14.32
CA LEU A 260 -14.59 24.92 -13.31
C LEU A 260 -15.24 26.30 -13.57
N LYS A 261 -16.58 26.39 -13.45
CA LYS A 261 -17.33 27.62 -13.76
C LYS A 261 -18.07 28.21 -12.55
N SER A 262 -18.06 27.49 -11.43
CA SER A 262 -18.82 27.85 -10.25
C SER A 262 -18.25 29.09 -9.59
N THR A 263 -19.10 29.79 -8.86
CA THR A 263 -18.65 30.90 -8.00
C THR A 263 -17.61 30.37 -7.02
N VAL A 264 -16.50 31.11 -6.89
CA VAL A 264 -15.43 30.81 -5.94
C VAL A 264 -15.49 31.82 -4.79
N ALA A 265 -15.62 31.32 -3.58
CA ALA A 265 -15.51 32.08 -2.35
C ALA A 265 -14.20 31.77 -1.62
N LEU A 266 -13.75 32.72 -0.81
CA LEU A 266 -12.55 32.64 0.01
C LEU A 266 -12.96 32.55 1.48
N ASP A 267 -12.45 31.54 2.17
CA ASP A 267 -12.60 31.36 3.63
C ASP A 267 -11.23 31.50 4.32
N ALA A 268 -10.49 32.56 3.99
CA ALA A 268 -9.13 32.78 4.49
C ALA A 268 -9.03 32.90 6.02
N GLU A 269 -10.12 33.26 6.71
CA GLU A 269 -10.20 33.31 8.18
C GLU A 269 -10.71 31.98 8.78
N GLY A 270 -11.08 30.99 7.96
CA GLY A 270 -11.61 29.70 8.38
C GLY A 270 -12.98 29.75 9.06
N LYS A 271 -13.76 30.83 8.88
CA LYS A 271 -15.05 31.02 9.57
C LYS A 271 -16.09 30.02 9.10
N LEU A 272 -16.18 29.79 7.78
CA LEU A 272 -17.11 28.79 7.24
C LEU A 272 -16.66 27.39 7.62
N ALA A 273 -15.37 27.07 7.47
CA ALA A 273 -14.81 25.79 7.82
C ALA A 273 -15.01 25.46 9.32
N GLN A 274 -14.84 26.42 10.22
CA GLN A 274 -15.15 26.27 11.64
C GLN A 274 -16.65 26.02 11.88
N SER A 275 -17.53 26.81 11.26
CA SER A 275 -18.98 26.65 11.40
C SER A 275 -19.47 25.26 10.95
N LEU A 276 -18.86 24.70 9.90
CA LEU A 276 -19.15 23.37 9.38
C LEU A 276 -18.38 22.25 10.08
N ALA A 277 -17.46 22.59 11.00
CA ALA A 277 -16.48 21.67 11.57
C ALA A 277 -15.76 20.85 10.48
N ALA A 278 -15.34 21.52 9.41
CA ALA A 278 -14.60 20.92 8.32
C ALA A 278 -13.15 20.62 8.74
N THR A 279 -12.62 19.50 8.27
CA THR A 279 -11.29 19.01 8.64
C THR A 279 -10.32 18.93 7.47
N THR A 280 -10.81 18.88 6.23
CA THR A 280 -9.95 18.79 5.04
C THR A 280 -10.43 19.66 3.87
N THR A 281 -9.50 19.93 2.95
CA THR A 281 -9.76 20.65 1.69
C THR A 281 -10.52 19.84 0.65
N THR A 282 -11.10 18.68 1.00
CA THR A 282 -11.84 17.83 0.06
C THR A 282 -13.24 17.50 0.57
N GLU A 283 -13.64 18.06 1.71
CA GLU A 283 -15.00 17.93 2.22
C GLU A 283 -16.01 18.71 1.37
N VAL A 284 -17.13 18.05 1.11
CA VAL A 284 -18.32 18.62 0.48
C VAL A 284 -19.47 18.61 1.47
N PHE A 285 -20.35 19.62 1.37
CA PHE A 285 -21.53 19.80 2.22
C PHE A 285 -22.73 20.07 1.32
N LEU A 286 -23.77 19.25 1.44
CA LEU A 286 -25.03 19.42 0.72
C LEU A 286 -26.07 20.02 1.65
N LEU A 287 -26.58 21.19 1.27
CA LEU A 287 -27.67 21.89 1.93
C LEU A 287 -28.93 21.79 1.07
N ASP A 288 -30.06 21.56 1.71
CA ASP A 288 -31.36 21.68 1.05
C ASP A 288 -31.77 23.15 0.81
N ALA A 289 -32.93 23.38 0.21
CA ALA A 289 -33.45 24.72 -0.07
C ALA A 289 -33.67 25.59 1.20
N THR A 290 -33.81 24.96 2.38
CA THR A 290 -33.94 25.64 3.68
C THR A 290 -32.59 25.91 4.36
N ARG A 291 -31.48 25.52 3.70
CA ARG A 291 -30.11 25.50 4.23
C ARG A 291 -29.90 24.50 5.36
N THR A 292 -30.70 23.44 5.40
CA THR A 292 -30.44 22.31 6.31
C THR A 292 -29.36 21.43 5.70
N LEU A 293 -28.32 21.12 6.48
CA LEU A 293 -27.27 20.20 6.08
C LEU A 293 -27.83 18.78 5.98
N VAL A 294 -27.92 18.22 4.78
CA VAL A 294 -28.46 16.87 4.55
C VAL A 294 -27.38 15.83 4.25
N TYR A 295 -26.19 16.29 3.83
CA TYR A 295 -25.02 15.42 3.66
C TYR A 295 -23.71 16.18 3.87
N ARG A 296 -22.70 15.50 4.42
CA ARG A 296 -21.32 15.98 4.44
C ARG A 296 -20.30 14.85 4.24
N GLY A 297 -19.14 15.16 3.68
CA GLY A 297 -18.03 14.21 3.63
C GLY A 297 -17.32 14.18 2.29
N ALA A 298 -16.94 13.00 1.83
CA ALA A 298 -16.19 12.80 0.61
C ALA A 298 -17.10 12.87 -0.62
N LEU A 299 -16.62 13.45 -1.72
CA LEU A 299 -17.37 13.41 -2.98
C LEU A 299 -17.66 11.96 -3.42
N ASN A 300 -16.63 11.11 -3.40
CA ASN A 300 -16.64 9.69 -3.73
C ASN A 300 -15.44 8.99 -3.04
N ASP A 301 -15.22 7.70 -3.30
CA ASP A 301 -14.12 6.93 -2.72
C ASP A 301 -12.96 6.64 -3.70
N GLN A 302 -12.91 7.34 -4.86
CA GLN A 302 -11.89 7.12 -5.89
C GLN A 302 -10.49 7.49 -5.42
N TYR A 303 -10.38 8.58 -4.65
CA TYR A 303 -9.11 9.10 -4.16
C TYR A 303 -9.13 9.24 -2.64
N GLY A 304 -8.00 8.93 -2.01
CA GLY A 304 -7.75 9.27 -0.63
C GLY A 304 -6.26 9.55 -0.39
N LEU A 305 -5.84 9.60 0.87
CA LEU A 305 -4.40 9.68 1.15
C LEU A 305 -3.78 8.32 0.84
N GLY A 306 -2.64 8.30 0.15
CA GLY A 306 -1.87 7.07 -0.13
C GLY A 306 -2.49 6.08 -1.12
N TYR A 307 -3.64 6.36 -1.74
CA TYR A 307 -4.21 5.49 -2.77
C TYR A 307 -5.02 6.23 -3.84
N ALA A 308 -5.21 5.58 -4.98
CA ALA A 308 -6.11 5.99 -6.05
C ALA A 308 -6.73 4.75 -6.72
N LYS A 309 -8.00 4.85 -7.13
CA LYS A 309 -8.73 3.81 -7.87
C LYS A 309 -8.94 4.24 -9.32
N GLU A 310 -9.12 3.25 -10.21
CA GLU A 310 -9.47 3.53 -11.62
C GLU A 310 -10.80 4.30 -11.71
N GLN A 311 -11.79 3.90 -10.90
CA GLN A 311 -13.11 4.52 -10.78
C GLN A 311 -13.57 4.48 -9.31
N PRO A 312 -14.47 5.38 -8.88
CA PRO A 312 -15.13 5.25 -7.59
C PRO A 312 -16.03 4.01 -7.54
N ALA A 313 -16.10 3.37 -6.37
CA ALA A 313 -17.09 2.35 -6.06
C ALA A 313 -18.32 2.93 -5.34
N ARG A 314 -18.21 4.13 -4.76
CA ARG A 314 -19.28 4.85 -4.05
C ARG A 314 -19.34 6.30 -4.52
N HIS A 315 -20.54 6.81 -4.76
CA HIS A 315 -20.77 8.19 -5.22
C HIS A 315 -21.53 9.00 -4.15
N TYR A 316 -20.98 9.09 -2.94
CA TYR A 316 -21.67 9.59 -1.75
C TYR A 316 -22.46 10.89 -1.96
N LEU A 317 -21.85 11.92 -2.56
CA LEU A 317 -22.52 13.19 -2.78
C LEU A 317 -23.64 13.09 -3.82
N ARG A 318 -23.43 12.37 -4.93
CA ARG A 318 -24.45 12.21 -5.98
C ARG A 318 -25.65 11.43 -5.45
N ASP A 319 -25.39 10.39 -4.67
CA ASP A 319 -26.42 9.57 -4.03
C ASP A 319 -27.24 10.42 -3.04
N ALA A 320 -26.56 11.27 -2.25
CA ALA A 320 -27.21 12.20 -1.33
C ALA A 320 -28.04 13.28 -2.03
N VAL A 321 -27.55 13.86 -3.14
CA VAL A 321 -28.32 14.80 -3.96
C VAL A 321 -29.57 14.14 -4.51
N ALA A 322 -29.45 12.92 -5.04
CA ALA A 322 -30.59 12.19 -5.57
C ALA A 322 -31.63 11.88 -4.48
N ALA A 323 -31.21 11.50 -3.28
CA ALA A 323 -32.12 11.28 -2.14
C ALA A 323 -32.82 12.57 -1.72
N MET A 324 -32.07 13.67 -1.57
CA MET A 324 -32.62 14.98 -1.23
C MET A 324 -33.70 15.44 -2.22
N LEU A 325 -33.46 15.28 -3.52
CA LEU A 325 -34.41 15.65 -4.58
C LEU A 325 -35.70 14.80 -4.55
N ARG A 326 -35.67 13.59 -3.99
CA ARG A 326 -36.85 12.75 -3.74
C ARG A 326 -37.53 13.04 -2.40
N GLY A 327 -36.96 13.90 -1.56
CA GLY A 327 -37.44 14.14 -0.19
C GLY A 327 -37.09 12.99 0.77
N GLU A 328 -36.08 12.19 0.44
CA GLU A 328 -35.61 11.06 1.25
C GLU A 328 -34.29 11.40 1.96
N PRO A 329 -34.02 10.83 3.15
CA PRO A 329 -32.71 10.92 3.76
C PRO A 329 -31.67 10.14 2.92
N ALA A 330 -30.45 10.66 2.83
CA ALA A 330 -29.35 9.92 2.23
C ALA A 330 -29.02 8.65 3.04
N GLU A 331 -28.80 7.52 2.35
CA GLU A 331 -28.39 6.26 2.98
C GLU A 331 -27.08 6.46 3.79
N ILE A 332 -26.13 7.17 3.20
CA ILE A 332 -24.89 7.62 3.85
C ILE A 332 -24.95 9.14 3.93
N ALA A 333 -25.39 9.66 5.08
CA ALA A 333 -25.51 11.09 5.29
C ALA A 333 -24.19 11.76 5.73
N ALA A 334 -23.21 10.99 6.22
CA ALA A 334 -21.90 11.54 6.57
C ALA A 334 -20.73 10.58 6.37
N THR A 335 -19.63 11.10 5.86
CA THR A 335 -18.32 10.42 5.85
C THR A 335 -17.19 11.36 6.24
N SER A 336 -16.03 10.83 6.61
CA SER A 336 -14.78 11.60 6.50
C SER A 336 -14.45 11.85 5.02
N ALA A 337 -13.66 12.89 4.74
CA ALA A 337 -13.14 13.15 3.39
C ALA A 337 -11.61 13.24 3.45
N PRO A 338 -10.87 12.19 3.06
CA PRO A 338 -9.42 12.25 3.00
C PRO A 338 -8.96 13.35 2.04
N GLY A 339 -8.07 14.20 2.51
CA GLY A 339 -7.64 15.42 1.84
C GLY A 339 -6.49 16.07 2.58
N CYS A 340 -6.05 17.23 2.11
CA CYS A 340 -5.10 18.05 2.85
C CYS A 340 -5.79 18.58 4.12
N ALA A 341 -5.18 18.35 5.27
CA ALA A 341 -5.77 18.74 6.55
C ALA A 341 -5.84 20.27 6.66
N LEU A 342 -7.01 20.78 7.02
CA LEU A 342 -7.20 22.18 7.33
C LEU A 342 -6.58 22.50 8.67
N ASP A 343 -5.95 23.66 8.73
CA ASP A 343 -5.41 24.21 9.96
C ASP A 343 -6.26 25.40 10.39
N LEU A 344 -7.32 25.08 11.14
CA LEU A 344 -8.24 26.09 11.63
C LEU A 344 -7.64 26.82 12.84
N PRO A 345 -7.79 28.15 12.93
CA PRO A 345 -7.31 28.92 14.07
C PRO A 345 -7.79 28.34 15.41
N ALA A 346 -6.85 27.99 16.28
CA ALA A 346 -7.15 27.61 17.66
C ALA A 346 -7.67 28.83 18.43
N GLN A 347 -8.61 28.62 19.36
CA GLN A 347 -9.19 29.70 20.17
C GLN A 347 -8.15 30.35 21.10
N THR A 348 -7.09 29.61 21.45
CA THR A 348 -5.89 30.11 22.15
C THR A 348 -4.66 29.36 21.63
N ALA A 349 -3.83 30.01 20.81
CA ALA A 349 -2.55 29.45 20.39
C ALA A 349 -1.55 29.50 21.56
N ALA A 350 -0.80 28.42 21.79
CA ALA A 350 0.26 28.40 22.81
C ALA A 350 1.44 29.27 22.35
N SER A 351 2.05 30.04 23.25
CA SER A 351 3.30 30.76 22.95
C SER A 351 4.50 29.81 22.98
N THR A 352 5.48 30.01 22.10
CA THR A 352 6.73 29.23 22.08
C THR A 352 7.96 30.11 21.86
N ASN A 353 9.12 29.62 22.30
CA ASN A 353 10.41 30.23 21.99
C ASN A 353 11.00 29.70 20.67
N VAL A 354 10.44 28.64 20.09
CA VAL A 354 10.86 28.09 18.79
C VAL A 354 10.40 29.05 17.70
N THR A 355 11.27 29.45 16.78
CA THR A 355 10.91 30.40 15.70
C THR A 355 11.23 29.85 14.33
N TYR A 356 10.57 30.38 13.29
CA TYR A 356 10.80 29.92 11.93
C TYR A 356 12.25 30.12 11.47
N HIS A 357 12.76 31.36 11.55
CA HIS A 357 14.09 31.66 11.04
C HIS A 357 15.20 30.97 11.84
N ARG A 358 15.08 30.90 13.18
CA ARG A 358 16.10 30.27 14.02
C ARG A 358 16.08 28.74 13.95
N ASP A 359 14.90 28.12 13.97
CA ASP A 359 14.79 26.67 14.19
C ASP A 359 14.17 25.95 12.98
N ILE A 360 12.94 26.32 12.61
CA ILE A 360 12.14 25.53 11.64
C ILE A 360 12.70 25.57 10.22
N ALA A 361 13.24 26.71 9.77
CA ALA A 361 13.81 26.83 8.43
C ALA A 361 14.99 25.86 8.21
N ARG A 362 15.73 25.49 9.26
CA ARG A 362 16.81 24.49 9.20
C ARG A 362 16.24 23.08 9.04
N ILE A 363 15.21 22.75 9.83
CA ILE A 363 14.49 21.46 9.75
C ILE A 363 13.88 21.29 8.35
N MET A 364 13.17 22.31 7.84
CA MET A 364 12.61 22.27 6.50
C MET A 364 13.69 22.05 5.45
N GLN A 365 14.81 22.79 5.52
CA GLN A 365 15.89 22.66 4.53
C GLN A 365 16.62 21.32 4.57
N ALA A 366 16.80 20.74 5.75
CA ALA A 366 17.48 19.46 5.94
C ALA A 366 16.59 18.28 5.54
N ASN A 367 15.29 18.33 5.83
CA ASN A 367 14.43 17.14 5.79
C ASN A 367 13.28 17.20 4.76
N CYS A 368 12.87 18.39 4.31
CA CYS A 368 11.66 18.56 3.48
C CYS A 368 11.95 19.18 2.11
N VAL A 369 12.77 20.24 2.07
CA VAL A 369 12.95 21.13 0.90
C VAL A 369 13.70 20.46 -0.24
N GLU A 370 14.38 19.32 -0.03
CA GLU A 370 14.93 18.54 -1.14
C GLU A 370 13.85 18.08 -2.13
N CYS A 371 12.67 17.71 -1.61
CA CYS A 371 11.52 17.35 -2.45
C CYS A 371 10.54 18.52 -2.59
N HIS A 372 10.32 19.27 -1.50
CA HIS A 372 9.34 20.34 -1.41
C HIS A 372 9.95 21.72 -1.70
N HIS A 373 10.40 21.89 -2.94
CA HIS A 373 10.81 23.19 -3.48
C HIS A 373 10.18 23.40 -4.86
N SER A 374 10.24 24.61 -5.39
CA SER A 374 9.77 24.89 -6.74
C SER A 374 10.51 24.03 -7.78
N GLY A 375 9.78 23.25 -8.57
CA GLY A 375 10.34 22.30 -9.55
C GLY A 375 10.79 20.95 -8.96
N GLY A 376 10.68 20.76 -7.64
CA GLY A 376 10.95 19.48 -6.98
C GLY A 376 9.87 18.42 -7.25
N VAL A 377 10.06 17.22 -6.68
CA VAL A 377 9.10 16.11 -6.83
C VAL A 377 7.91 16.18 -5.86
N GLY A 378 7.99 17.04 -4.84
CA GLY A 378 6.90 17.30 -3.91
C GLY A 378 5.74 18.04 -4.59
N PRO A 379 4.49 17.81 -4.15
CA PRO A 379 3.31 18.43 -4.78
C PRO A 379 3.20 19.94 -4.58
N PHE A 380 3.94 20.50 -3.62
CA PHE A 380 4.00 21.92 -3.28
C PHE A 380 5.33 22.25 -2.59
N ALA A 381 5.71 23.52 -2.58
CA ALA A 381 6.94 24.00 -1.94
C ALA A 381 6.77 24.18 -0.42
N LEU A 382 7.87 24.04 0.33
CA LEU A 382 7.97 24.26 1.78
C LEU A 382 9.25 25.07 2.14
N ASP A 383 9.76 25.82 1.18
CA ASP A 383 11.02 26.58 1.25
C ASP A 383 10.84 28.01 1.79
N SER A 384 9.64 28.37 2.25
CA SER A 384 9.32 29.67 2.84
C SER A 384 8.37 29.54 4.04
N HIS A 385 8.37 30.56 4.89
CA HIS A 385 7.50 30.64 6.06
C HIS A 385 6.02 30.51 5.69
N ASP A 386 5.60 31.25 4.68
CA ASP A 386 4.18 31.33 4.30
C ASP A 386 3.70 30.00 3.71
N ALA A 387 4.56 29.31 2.93
CA ALA A 387 4.27 27.98 2.42
C ALA A 387 4.13 26.94 3.55
N VAL A 388 4.99 27.01 4.58
CA VAL A 388 4.88 26.12 5.75
C VAL A 388 3.58 26.39 6.52
N ILE A 389 3.15 27.65 6.65
CA ILE A 389 1.87 28.01 7.30
C ILE A 389 0.67 27.52 6.48
N GLU A 390 0.65 27.74 5.17
CA GLU A 390 -0.43 27.29 4.27
C GLU A 390 -0.67 25.77 4.42
N HIS A 391 0.41 25.02 4.64
CA HIS A 391 0.38 23.56 4.74
C HIS A 391 0.49 23.02 6.18
N ALA A 392 0.40 23.88 7.21
CA ALA A 392 0.70 23.53 8.60
C ALA A 392 -0.07 22.29 9.11
N GLY A 393 -1.38 22.23 8.83
CA GLY A 393 -2.22 21.10 9.25
C GLY A 393 -1.80 19.79 8.61
N MET A 394 -1.43 19.82 7.33
CA MET A 394 -0.96 18.65 6.61
C MET A 394 0.44 18.23 7.04
N ILE A 395 1.36 19.18 7.26
CA ILE A 395 2.70 18.89 7.80
C ILE A 395 2.57 18.22 9.16
N ARG A 396 1.77 18.80 10.07
CA ARG A 396 1.50 18.24 11.40
C ARG A 396 1.00 16.80 11.30
N LYS A 397 -0.06 16.56 10.53
CA LYS A 397 -0.64 15.23 10.32
C LYS A 397 0.37 14.20 9.81
N GLN A 398 1.18 14.58 8.82
CA GLN A 398 2.15 13.66 8.21
C GLN A 398 3.35 13.35 9.11
N VAL A 399 3.83 14.35 9.88
CA VAL A 399 4.91 14.20 10.86
C VAL A 399 4.45 13.42 12.09
N GLU A 400 3.20 13.65 12.55
CA GLU A 400 2.62 12.94 13.68
C GLU A 400 2.55 11.43 13.42
N ARG A 401 2.06 11.03 12.24
CA ARG A 401 1.96 9.61 11.85
C ARG A 401 3.29 8.99 11.42
N GLY A 402 4.36 9.79 11.27
CA GLY A 402 5.67 9.33 10.79
C GLY A 402 5.70 8.94 9.31
N ALA A 403 4.83 9.55 8.50
CA ALA A 403 4.82 9.37 7.05
C ALA A 403 5.79 10.32 6.33
N MET A 404 6.04 11.49 6.93
CA MET A 404 6.94 12.50 6.42
C MET A 404 7.93 12.95 7.50
N PRO A 405 9.20 13.19 7.14
CA PRO A 405 9.84 12.81 5.87
C PRO A 405 9.78 11.29 5.67
N PRO A 406 9.71 10.79 4.42
CA PRO A 406 9.51 9.37 4.17
C PRO A 406 10.78 8.61 4.54
N TRP A 407 10.68 7.82 5.61
CA TRP A 407 11.73 6.92 6.09
C TRP A 407 11.11 5.81 6.93
N PHE A 408 11.12 4.59 6.40
CA PHE A 408 10.36 3.48 6.99
C PHE A 408 11.23 2.34 7.48
N ALA A 409 12.55 2.49 7.40
CA ALA A 409 13.48 1.61 8.09
C ALA A 409 13.43 1.86 9.60
N VAL A 410 13.41 0.79 10.39
CA VAL A 410 13.60 0.90 11.84
C VAL A 410 15.07 0.75 12.21
N ALA A 411 15.45 1.40 13.32
CA ALA A 411 16.76 1.15 13.94
C ALA A 411 16.84 -0.32 14.36
N LEU A 412 17.96 -0.97 14.05
CA LEU A 412 18.19 -2.36 14.42
C LEU A 412 18.75 -2.45 15.84
N GLU A 413 18.54 -3.59 16.50
CA GLU A 413 19.03 -3.83 17.86
C GLU A 413 20.54 -3.56 17.98
N GLY A 414 20.93 -2.77 18.98
CA GLY A 414 22.32 -2.39 19.22
C GLY A 414 22.83 -1.20 18.38
N GLN A 415 22.03 -0.67 17.44
CA GLN A 415 22.38 0.55 16.72
C GLN A 415 22.07 1.80 17.54
N THR A 416 23.07 2.65 17.74
CA THR A 416 22.92 3.98 18.37
C THR A 416 22.82 5.12 17.36
N HIS A 417 23.18 4.86 16.11
CA HIS A 417 23.18 5.83 15.01
C HIS A 417 22.68 5.14 13.72
N SER A 418 22.10 5.93 12.82
CA SER A 418 21.69 5.44 11.51
C SER A 418 22.90 5.00 10.68
N PRO A 419 22.91 3.79 10.10
CA PRO A 419 23.97 3.36 9.19
C PRO A 419 23.82 3.93 7.78
N TRP A 420 22.75 4.69 7.53
CA TRP A 420 22.33 5.11 6.19
C TRP A 420 22.81 6.53 5.88
N ALA A 421 23.45 6.71 4.72
CA ALA A 421 23.93 8.00 4.24
C ALA A 421 22.79 8.96 3.87
N ASN A 422 21.64 8.39 3.49
CA ASN A 422 20.48 9.10 2.97
C ASN A 422 19.28 9.06 3.94
N ASP A 423 19.54 8.83 5.24
CA ASP A 423 18.52 8.93 6.28
C ASP A 423 18.00 10.37 6.38
N ARG A 424 16.73 10.53 6.02
CA ARG A 424 16.04 11.82 6.05
C ARG A 424 15.07 11.97 7.21
N SER A 425 15.01 11.00 8.11
CA SER A 425 14.10 11.03 9.26
C SER A 425 14.37 12.26 10.14
N LEU A 426 13.33 12.71 10.83
CA LEU A 426 13.46 13.77 11.82
C LEU A 426 14.06 13.17 13.10
N SER A 427 15.02 13.86 13.70
CA SER A 427 15.40 13.56 15.08
C SER A 427 14.23 13.80 16.02
N GLU A 428 14.21 13.15 17.19
CA GLU A 428 13.17 13.36 18.19
C GLU A 428 13.04 14.84 18.59
N ARG A 429 14.16 15.54 18.67
CA ARG A 429 14.20 16.98 18.96
C ARG A 429 13.58 17.80 17.82
N ASP A 430 14.02 17.59 16.58
CA ASP A 430 13.51 18.36 15.43
C ASP A 430 12.02 18.11 15.22
N ARG A 431 11.57 16.86 15.43
CA ARG A 431 10.16 16.51 15.40
C ARG A 431 9.38 17.27 16.48
N ALA A 432 9.89 17.31 17.71
CA ALA A 432 9.24 18.03 18.82
C ALA A 432 9.18 19.55 18.57
N ASP A 433 10.29 20.15 18.12
CA ASP A 433 10.39 21.59 17.83
C ASP A 433 9.42 21.97 16.69
N LEU A 434 9.37 21.18 15.61
CA LEU A 434 8.44 21.38 14.50
C LEU A 434 6.98 21.29 14.94
N LEU A 435 6.59 20.24 15.67
CA LEU A 435 5.21 20.07 16.12
C LEU A 435 4.79 21.14 17.12
N THR A 436 5.70 21.55 18.01
CA THR A 436 5.47 22.63 18.97
C THR A 436 5.27 23.96 18.23
N TRP A 437 6.12 24.29 17.27
CA TRP A 437 5.95 25.50 16.46
C TRP A 437 4.65 25.46 15.66
N LEU A 438 4.31 24.33 15.01
CA LEU A 438 3.06 24.19 14.26
C LEU A 438 1.81 24.36 15.15
N GLY A 439 1.86 23.94 16.41
CA GLY A 439 0.77 24.10 17.39
C GLY A 439 0.73 25.45 18.10
N SER A 440 1.69 26.35 17.83
CA SER A 440 1.83 27.66 18.47
C SER A 440 1.23 28.80 17.63
N ASP A 441 1.51 30.04 18.04
CA ASP A 441 1.31 31.26 17.26
C ASP A 441 2.27 31.40 16.05
N ARG A 442 3.16 30.41 15.84
CA ARG A 442 4.09 30.28 14.70
C ARG A 442 4.96 31.52 14.53
N PRO A 443 5.72 31.92 15.56
CA PRO A 443 6.51 33.14 15.49
C PRO A 443 7.58 33.00 14.40
N LYS A 444 7.67 34.03 13.55
CA LYS A 444 8.61 34.06 12.43
C LYS A 444 10.08 34.19 12.89
N GLY A 445 10.31 34.89 14.01
CA GLY A 445 11.66 35.16 14.53
C GLY A 445 12.42 36.23 13.73
N ASP A 446 13.69 36.45 14.08
CA ASP A 446 14.56 37.39 13.37
C ASP A 446 15.10 36.76 12.07
N VAL A 447 14.98 37.48 10.96
CA VAL A 447 15.51 37.05 9.67
C VAL A 447 17.03 36.88 9.68
N ALA A 448 17.75 37.58 10.57
CA ALA A 448 19.19 37.43 10.74
C ALA A 448 19.61 36.04 11.24
N ASP A 449 18.71 35.33 11.93
CA ASP A 449 18.95 33.96 12.40
C ASP A 449 18.71 32.90 11.31
N ALA A 450 18.16 33.31 10.15
CA ALA A 450 17.79 32.40 9.08
C ALA A 450 19.02 31.68 8.49
N PRO A 451 18.93 30.36 8.24
CA PRO A 451 19.95 29.67 7.46
C PRO A 451 19.95 30.21 6.02
N LYS A 452 21.10 30.16 5.36
CA LYS A 452 21.18 30.45 3.92
C LYS A 452 20.22 29.52 3.16
N PRO A 453 19.37 30.03 2.26
CA PRO A 453 18.50 29.18 1.47
C PRO A 453 19.29 28.22 0.59
N ARG A 454 18.89 26.94 0.57
CA ARG A 454 19.38 25.96 -0.40
C ARG A 454 19.07 26.43 -1.81
N GLN A 455 20.03 26.21 -2.70
CA GLN A 455 19.87 26.46 -4.12
C GLN A 455 19.81 25.13 -4.83
N PHE A 456 18.86 25.02 -5.75
CA PHE A 456 18.71 23.86 -6.62
C PHE A 456 19.08 24.28 -8.04
N PRO A 457 19.89 23.50 -8.76
CA PRO A 457 20.16 23.77 -10.17
C PRO A 457 18.87 23.81 -10.97
N SER A 458 18.83 24.69 -11.98
CA SER A 458 17.63 24.88 -12.82
C SER A 458 17.31 23.67 -13.69
N GLU A 459 18.30 22.83 -13.98
CA GLU A 459 18.12 21.64 -14.81
C GLU A 459 18.69 20.38 -14.16
N TRP A 460 20.02 20.21 -14.17
CA TRP A 460 20.72 19.00 -13.71
C TRP A 460 21.33 19.20 -12.33
N SER A 461 20.95 18.35 -11.38
CA SER A 461 21.48 18.35 -10.03
C SER A 461 22.76 17.53 -9.85
N ILE A 462 23.21 16.84 -10.91
CA ILE A 462 24.52 16.17 -11.00
C ILE A 462 25.63 17.06 -11.60
N GLY A 463 25.33 18.32 -11.91
CA GLY A 463 26.20 19.17 -12.75
C GLY A 463 25.93 18.96 -14.24
N LYS A 464 26.75 19.57 -15.10
CA LYS A 464 26.58 19.46 -16.56
C LYS A 464 26.82 18.00 -17.00
N PRO A 465 25.84 17.31 -17.62
CA PRO A 465 26.04 15.97 -18.15
C PRO A 465 27.05 15.96 -19.31
N ASP A 466 27.84 14.89 -19.39
CA ASP A 466 28.73 14.61 -20.52
C ASP A 466 27.95 14.08 -21.72
N ALA A 467 26.84 13.39 -21.46
CA ALA A 467 25.89 12.95 -22.48
C ALA A 467 24.46 12.96 -21.94
N ILE A 468 23.49 13.07 -22.84
CA ILE A 468 22.05 13.01 -22.53
C ILE A 468 21.41 11.95 -23.42
N ILE A 469 20.77 10.96 -22.80
CA ILE A 469 19.90 9.99 -23.46
C ILE A 469 18.47 10.51 -23.36
N ALA A 470 17.86 10.87 -24.49
CA ALA A 470 16.53 11.46 -24.53
C ALA A 470 15.56 10.62 -25.37
N SER A 471 14.33 10.46 -24.89
CA SER A 471 13.26 9.88 -25.69
C SER A 471 12.77 10.87 -26.75
N SER A 472 12.59 10.41 -27.98
CA SER A 472 12.01 11.23 -29.06
C SER A 472 10.47 11.30 -29.05
N ARG A 473 9.81 10.37 -28.34
CA ARG A 473 8.35 10.27 -28.29
C ARG A 473 7.81 10.82 -26.97
N ALA A 474 6.88 11.77 -27.07
CA ALA A 474 6.05 12.19 -25.96
C ALA A 474 4.98 11.13 -25.63
N ILE A 475 4.78 10.87 -24.35
CA ILE A 475 3.73 10.02 -23.81
C ILE A 475 2.59 10.90 -23.34
N SER A 476 1.37 10.61 -23.79
CA SER A 476 0.16 11.28 -23.30
C SER A 476 -0.31 10.64 -22.00
N ILE A 477 -0.47 11.46 -20.96
CA ILE A 477 -0.99 11.04 -19.65
C ILE A 477 -2.41 11.58 -19.49
N LYS A 478 -3.33 10.70 -19.11
CA LYS A 478 -4.72 11.09 -18.82
C LYS A 478 -4.82 11.86 -17.50
N ALA A 479 -5.90 12.62 -17.34
CA ALA A 479 -6.15 13.39 -16.13
C ALA A 479 -6.53 12.53 -14.91
N GLU A 480 -7.21 11.39 -15.11
CA GLU A 480 -7.89 10.63 -14.05
C GLU A 480 -7.64 9.12 -14.15
N GLY A 481 -7.83 8.38 -13.04
CA GLY A 481 -7.67 6.92 -13.00
C GLY A 481 -6.21 6.47 -12.98
N THR A 482 -5.93 5.29 -13.54
CA THR A 482 -4.63 4.62 -13.53
C THR A 482 -4.04 4.45 -14.93
N MET A 483 -2.72 4.54 -15.08
CA MET A 483 -2.04 4.30 -16.35
C MET A 483 -1.35 2.94 -16.32
N PRO A 484 -1.44 2.13 -17.39
CA PRO A 484 -0.56 0.99 -17.52
C PRO A 484 0.89 1.47 -17.63
N TYR A 485 1.84 0.65 -17.21
CA TYR A 485 3.26 0.92 -17.40
C TYR A 485 3.56 1.27 -18.85
N GLN A 486 4.35 2.31 -19.04
CA GLN A 486 4.80 2.76 -20.35
C GLN A 486 6.26 2.37 -20.55
N HIS A 487 6.62 2.00 -21.78
CA HIS A 487 7.99 1.65 -22.13
C HIS A 487 8.49 2.55 -23.26
N VAL A 488 9.67 3.11 -23.06
CA VAL A 488 10.37 3.89 -24.08
C VAL A 488 11.78 3.34 -24.23
N THR A 489 12.22 3.12 -25.46
CA THR A 489 13.58 2.67 -25.74
C THR A 489 14.35 3.72 -26.53
N VAL A 490 15.63 3.86 -26.21
CA VAL A 490 16.57 4.75 -26.90
C VAL A 490 17.83 3.96 -27.20
N THR A 491 18.24 3.91 -28.46
CA THR A 491 19.53 3.32 -28.85
C THR A 491 20.60 4.39 -28.79
N THR A 492 21.69 4.11 -28.08
CA THR A 492 22.86 5.01 -27.98
C THR A 492 23.76 4.85 -29.20
N ASP A 493 24.53 5.88 -29.52
CA ASP A 493 25.49 5.93 -30.64
C ASP A 493 26.94 5.94 -30.17
N PHE A 494 27.20 5.65 -28.88
CA PHE A 494 28.55 5.58 -28.34
C PHE A 494 29.38 4.52 -29.08
N PRO A 495 30.56 4.88 -29.63
CA PRO A 495 31.37 3.98 -30.45
C PRO A 495 32.09 2.90 -29.63
N GLU A 496 32.24 3.11 -28.33
CA GLU A 496 32.92 2.23 -27.38
C GLU A 496 32.19 2.25 -26.03
N ASP A 497 32.55 1.31 -25.15
CA ASP A 497 31.96 1.22 -23.81
C ASP A 497 32.23 2.52 -23.02
N ARG A 498 31.27 2.92 -22.19
CA ARG A 498 31.37 4.10 -21.34
C ARG A 498 31.29 3.68 -19.87
N TRP A 499 32.18 4.24 -19.05
CA TRP A 499 32.13 4.11 -17.60
C TRP A 499 31.36 5.27 -17.03
N VAL A 500 30.16 5.01 -16.50
CA VAL A 500 29.26 6.01 -15.96
C VAL A 500 29.46 6.11 -14.44
N ARG A 501 30.01 7.24 -13.99
CA ARG A 501 30.17 7.56 -12.56
C ARG A 501 28.96 8.27 -11.96
N GLY A 502 27.99 8.68 -12.77
CA GLY A 502 26.74 9.23 -12.26
C GLY A 502 25.65 9.36 -13.32
N TYR A 503 24.40 9.35 -12.87
CA TYR A 503 23.23 9.55 -13.71
C TYR A 503 22.18 10.41 -12.99
N GLU A 504 21.30 11.05 -13.76
CA GLU A 504 20.08 11.69 -13.28
C GLU A 504 18.98 11.51 -14.32
N ILE A 505 17.79 11.12 -13.88
CA ILE A 505 16.62 10.95 -14.75
C ILE A 505 15.70 12.16 -14.54
N LEU A 506 15.41 12.87 -15.62
CA LEU A 506 14.57 14.06 -15.64
C LEU A 506 13.39 13.90 -16.60
N PRO A 507 12.19 13.60 -16.07
CA PRO A 507 10.94 13.82 -16.76
C PRO A 507 10.70 15.30 -17.04
N THR A 508 9.97 15.61 -18.11
CA THR A 508 9.41 16.95 -18.32
C THR A 508 8.24 17.25 -17.38
N GLU A 509 7.46 16.23 -16.99
CA GLU A 509 6.29 16.36 -16.12
C GLU A 509 6.49 15.54 -14.82
N ARG A 510 7.42 15.98 -13.97
CA ARG A 510 7.82 15.27 -12.72
C ARG A 510 6.62 14.91 -11.82
N GLN A 511 5.60 15.76 -11.79
CA GLN A 511 4.43 15.62 -10.93
C GLN A 511 3.47 14.47 -11.31
N VAL A 512 3.63 13.86 -12.49
CA VAL A 512 2.86 12.66 -12.89
C VAL A 512 3.73 11.40 -12.96
N VAL A 513 5.06 11.51 -12.84
CA VAL A 513 5.96 10.36 -12.85
C VAL A 513 6.17 9.85 -11.43
N HIS A 514 5.70 8.63 -11.18
CA HIS A 514 5.86 8.00 -9.88
C HIS A 514 7.23 7.32 -9.76
N HIS A 515 7.61 6.46 -10.70
CA HIS A 515 8.96 5.92 -10.77
C HIS A 515 9.37 5.58 -12.22
N VAL A 516 10.67 5.49 -12.45
CA VAL A 516 11.27 5.02 -13.71
C VAL A 516 12.32 3.96 -13.40
N ILE A 517 12.21 2.81 -14.04
CA ILE A 517 13.24 1.77 -13.99
C ILE A 517 13.95 1.73 -15.34
N VAL A 518 15.27 1.79 -15.31
CA VAL A 518 16.11 1.79 -16.50
C VAL A 518 16.86 0.47 -16.59
N THR A 519 16.71 -0.20 -17.74
CA THR A 519 17.46 -1.39 -18.11
C THR A 519 18.30 -1.11 -19.35
N VAL A 520 19.51 -1.67 -19.39
CA VAL A 520 20.47 -1.49 -20.49
C VAL A 520 20.69 -2.83 -21.18
N PHE A 521 20.52 -2.85 -22.49
CA PHE A 521 20.71 -4.03 -23.32
C PHE A 521 21.87 -3.81 -24.30
N GLU A 522 22.74 -4.81 -24.45
CA GLU A 522 23.80 -4.79 -25.46
C GLU A 522 23.23 -4.66 -26.88
N LYS A 523 24.04 -4.11 -27.78
CA LYS A 523 23.69 -3.92 -29.19
C LYS A 523 23.20 -5.22 -29.83
N GLY A 524 21.98 -5.20 -30.37
CA GLY A 524 21.38 -6.36 -31.05
C GLY A 524 20.63 -7.33 -30.14
N ARG A 525 20.70 -7.20 -28.80
CA ARG A 525 19.82 -7.97 -27.89
C ARG A 525 18.39 -7.47 -28.07
N LYS A 526 17.45 -8.40 -28.26
CA LYS A 526 16.02 -8.04 -28.40
C LYS A 526 15.51 -7.47 -27.08
N VAL A 527 15.04 -6.23 -27.11
CA VAL A 527 14.23 -5.66 -26.04
C VAL A 527 12.85 -6.30 -26.10
N ARG A 528 12.54 -7.20 -25.18
CA ARG A 528 11.17 -7.68 -25.02
C ARG A 528 10.38 -6.58 -24.32
N GLY A 529 9.33 -6.05 -24.96
CA GLY A 529 8.43 -5.08 -24.34
C GLY A 529 7.80 -5.71 -23.09
N GLY A 530 8.05 -5.14 -21.91
CA GLY A 530 7.72 -5.75 -20.62
C GLY A 530 8.77 -6.76 -20.12
N GLY A 531 10.04 -6.61 -20.50
CA GLY A 531 11.11 -7.60 -20.29
C GLY A 531 11.32 -8.01 -18.84
N GLU A 532 11.46 -9.33 -18.63
CA GLU A 532 12.23 -10.00 -17.54
C GLU A 532 12.19 -9.31 -16.16
N GLU A 533 11.06 -8.69 -15.83
CA GLU A 533 10.95 -7.79 -14.70
C GLU A 533 11.28 -8.52 -13.40
N GLY A 534 12.16 -7.94 -12.61
CA GLY A 534 12.63 -8.50 -11.35
C GLY A 534 13.61 -9.67 -11.44
N SER A 535 13.88 -10.26 -12.61
CA SER A 535 14.86 -11.36 -12.74
C SER A 535 16.30 -10.88 -12.96
N GLU A 536 16.47 -9.74 -13.64
CA GLU A 536 17.73 -8.99 -13.74
C GLU A 536 17.67 -7.71 -12.86
N GLY A 537 18.81 -7.23 -12.35
CA GLY A 537 18.84 -5.97 -11.59
C GLY A 537 18.67 -4.74 -12.50
N HIS A 538 18.16 -3.63 -11.96
CA HIS A 538 18.05 -2.38 -12.73
C HIS A 538 19.41 -1.71 -12.91
N TRP A 539 19.60 -0.99 -14.03
CA TRP A 539 20.81 -0.22 -14.29
C TRP A 539 20.77 1.16 -13.62
N ALA A 540 19.61 1.83 -13.68
CA ALA A 540 19.31 3.08 -12.97
C ALA A 540 17.83 3.09 -12.52
N ALA A 541 17.53 3.91 -11.52
CA ALA A 541 16.17 4.10 -11.02
C ALA A 541 15.90 5.59 -10.70
N TYR A 542 14.66 6.00 -10.95
CA TYR A 542 14.04 7.23 -10.46
C TYR A 542 12.89 6.80 -9.57
N VAL A 543 12.91 7.22 -8.30
CA VAL A 543 11.81 7.02 -7.34
C VAL A 543 11.62 8.31 -6.55
N PRO A 544 10.45 8.55 -5.94
CA PRO A 544 10.24 9.73 -5.12
C PRO A 544 11.28 9.75 -3.98
N GLY A 545 12.06 10.83 -3.90
CA GLY A 545 13.17 10.97 -2.96
C GLY A 545 14.53 10.42 -3.41
N ASN A 546 14.62 9.82 -4.62
CA ASN A 546 15.89 9.48 -5.25
C ASN A 546 15.80 9.51 -6.79
N THR A 547 16.27 10.60 -7.40
CA THR A 547 16.18 10.85 -8.86
C THR A 547 17.51 10.72 -9.59
N LYS A 548 18.61 10.54 -8.85
CA LYS A 548 19.99 10.54 -9.35
C LYS A 548 20.88 9.60 -8.55
N GLN A 549 22.04 9.29 -9.10
CA GLN A 549 23.13 8.65 -8.36
C GLN A 549 24.45 9.23 -8.85
N VAL A 550 25.36 9.55 -7.92
CA VAL A 550 26.76 9.90 -8.23
C VAL A 550 27.64 9.02 -7.36
N TYR A 551 28.56 8.29 -7.99
CA TYR A 551 29.47 7.39 -7.33
C TYR A 551 30.78 8.12 -6.97
N PRO A 552 31.46 7.69 -5.88
CA PRO A 552 32.80 8.16 -5.56
C PRO A 552 33.79 7.93 -6.71
N GLU A 553 34.89 8.67 -6.69
CA GLU A 553 35.99 8.45 -7.63
C GLU A 553 36.46 6.99 -7.61
N GLY A 554 36.74 6.43 -8.78
CA GLY A 554 37.11 5.02 -8.94
C GLY A 554 35.94 4.03 -9.00
N PHE A 555 34.69 4.48 -8.83
CA PHE A 555 33.49 3.65 -8.97
C PHE A 555 32.69 4.05 -10.21
N ALA A 556 32.28 3.08 -11.02
CA ALA A 556 31.41 3.35 -12.16
C ALA A 556 30.57 2.13 -12.57
N ARG A 557 29.47 2.41 -13.28
CA ARG A 557 28.70 1.39 -14.02
C ARG A 557 29.17 1.31 -15.46
N LYS A 558 29.12 0.12 -16.03
CA LYS A 558 29.36 -0.07 -17.47
C LYS A 558 28.11 0.29 -18.27
N LEU A 559 28.27 1.09 -19.32
CA LEU A 559 27.29 1.29 -20.39
C LEU A 559 27.90 0.76 -21.71
N PRO A 560 27.41 -0.34 -22.27
CA PRO A 560 27.99 -0.91 -23.48
C PRO A 560 27.88 0.00 -24.70
N ALA A 561 28.85 -0.11 -25.62
CA ALA A 561 28.83 0.57 -26.92
C ALA A 561 27.54 0.26 -27.70
N GLY A 562 26.89 1.28 -28.23
CA GLY A 562 25.65 1.12 -29.00
C GLY A 562 24.49 0.45 -28.24
N ALA A 563 24.48 0.50 -26.90
CA ALA A 563 23.45 -0.11 -26.08
C ALA A 563 22.06 0.47 -26.35
N THR A 564 21.03 -0.36 -26.15
CA THR A 564 19.64 0.09 -26.06
C THR A 564 19.24 0.30 -24.60
N VAL A 565 18.85 1.52 -24.27
CA VAL A 565 18.36 1.91 -22.95
C VAL A 565 16.84 1.88 -22.95
N SER A 566 16.25 1.12 -22.03
CA SER A 566 14.79 1.01 -21.87
C SER A 566 14.36 1.69 -20.58
N PHE A 567 13.45 2.65 -20.69
CA PHE A 567 12.75 3.30 -19.60
C PHE A 567 11.39 2.64 -19.41
N GLN A 568 11.17 2.00 -18.26
CA GLN A 568 9.87 1.57 -17.81
C GLN A 568 9.33 2.62 -16.84
N ILE A 569 8.18 3.20 -17.15
CA ILE A 569 7.67 4.39 -16.47
C ILE A 569 6.30 4.08 -15.86
N HIS A 570 6.15 4.35 -14.57
CA HIS A 570 4.87 4.31 -13.88
C HIS A 570 4.35 5.74 -13.70
N TYR A 571 3.22 6.05 -14.34
CA TYR A 571 2.55 7.35 -14.23
C TYR A 571 1.40 7.30 -13.24
N THR A 572 1.25 8.36 -12.45
CA THR A 572 0.10 8.60 -11.58
C THR A 572 -0.62 9.87 -12.03
N PRO A 573 -1.78 9.76 -12.70
CA PRO A 573 -2.63 10.90 -13.02
C PRO A 573 -2.93 11.78 -11.80
N ASN A 574 -2.96 13.10 -12.01
CA ASN A 574 -3.03 14.10 -10.95
C ASN A 574 -4.18 15.12 -11.11
N GLY A 575 -5.12 14.88 -12.03
CA GLY A 575 -6.22 15.80 -12.35
C GLY A 575 -6.03 16.56 -13.66
N LYS A 576 -4.84 16.53 -14.27
CA LYS A 576 -4.55 17.23 -15.54
C LYS A 576 -3.98 16.28 -16.58
N ALA A 577 -4.49 16.38 -17.81
CA ALA A 577 -3.89 15.70 -18.95
C ALA A 577 -2.62 16.45 -19.39
N VAL A 578 -1.51 15.74 -19.49
CA VAL A 578 -0.19 16.31 -19.83
C VAL A 578 0.54 15.40 -20.81
N GLN A 579 1.65 15.89 -21.37
CA GLN A 579 2.54 15.10 -22.21
C GLN A 579 3.93 15.12 -21.62
N ASP A 580 4.55 13.94 -21.56
CA ASP A 580 5.84 13.79 -20.90
C ASP A 580 6.88 13.13 -21.82
N THR A 581 8.13 13.55 -21.67
CA THR A 581 9.32 13.01 -22.33
C THR A 581 10.39 12.73 -21.29
N MET A 582 11.12 11.63 -21.49
CA MET A 582 12.21 11.21 -20.62
C MET A 582 13.55 11.73 -21.10
N ARG A 583 14.36 12.21 -20.16
CA ARG A 583 15.78 12.47 -20.36
C ARG A 583 16.59 11.84 -19.24
N MET A 584 17.78 11.33 -19.57
CA MET A 584 18.75 10.82 -18.61
C MET A 584 20.11 11.44 -18.90
N GLY A 585 20.60 12.25 -17.97
CA GLY A 585 21.94 12.84 -18.02
C GLY A 585 22.95 11.85 -17.45
N LEU A 586 24.13 11.78 -18.06
CA LEU A 586 25.22 10.89 -17.68
C LEU A 586 26.49 11.68 -17.35
N LEU A 587 27.20 11.26 -16.32
CA LEU A 587 28.59 11.65 -16.04
C LEU A 587 29.50 10.47 -16.32
N PHE A 588 30.53 10.68 -17.14
CA PHE A 588 31.54 9.68 -17.44
C PHE A 588 32.73 9.78 -16.47
N ALA A 589 33.34 8.63 -16.18
CA ALA A 589 34.63 8.56 -15.51
C ALA A 589 35.74 8.93 -16.51
N GLU A 590 36.73 9.69 -16.06
CA GLU A 590 37.88 10.10 -16.88
C GLU A 590 38.85 8.94 -17.11
N GLU A 591 38.98 8.06 -16.12
CA GLU A 591 39.79 6.84 -16.15
C GLU A 591 38.91 5.59 -15.95
N PRO A 592 39.37 4.40 -16.39
CA PRO A 592 38.71 3.14 -16.03
C PRO A 592 38.53 3.02 -14.50
N PRO A 593 37.35 2.57 -14.02
CA PRO A 593 37.09 2.50 -12.60
C PRO A 593 37.93 1.41 -11.93
N LYS A 594 38.27 1.61 -10.66
CA LYS A 594 38.81 0.54 -9.80
C LYS A 594 37.72 -0.50 -9.49
N TYR A 595 36.48 -0.03 -9.30
CA TYR A 595 35.35 -0.86 -8.91
C TYR A 595 34.14 -0.66 -9.84
N VAL A 596 33.58 -1.77 -10.29
CA VAL A 596 32.37 -1.78 -11.11
C VAL A 596 31.16 -1.96 -10.21
N VAL A 597 30.19 -1.06 -10.32
CA VAL A 597 28.93 -1.11 -9.56
C VAL A 597 27.88 -1.93 -10.30
N HIS A 598 27.16 -2.77 -9.57
CA HIS A 598 26.11 -3.66 -10.06
C HIS A 598 24.86 -3.56 -9.19
N THR A 599 23.70 -3.81 -9.78
CA THR A 599 22.47 -4.11 -9.02
C THR A 599 22.10 -5.57 -9.23
N THR A 600 21.84 -6.30 -8.17
CA THR A 600 21.34 -7.67 -8.22
C THR A 600 19.93 -7.73 -7.65
N ALA A 601 19.02 -8.40 -8.36
CA ALA A 601 17.67 -8.66 -7.89
C ALA A 601 17.56 -10.04 -7.20
N LEU A 602 16.71 -10.08 -6.18
CA LEU A 602 16.24 -11.29 -5.51
C LEU A 602 14.70 -11.31 -5.59
N PRO A 603 14.11 -11.83 -6.68
CA PRO A 603 12.66 -11.89 -6.83
C PRO A 603 12.07 -13.18 -6.23
N ASN A 604 10.78 -13.13 -5.86
CA ASN A 604 9.94 -14.30 -5.75
C ASN A 604 8.82 -14.25 -6.81
N ALA A 605 9.04 -14.85 -7.98
CA ALA A 605 8.03 -14.88 -9.05
C ALA A 605 6.91 -15.91 -8.84
N ARG A 606 6.94 -16.68 -7.74
CA ARG A 606 5.98 -17.77 -7.46
C ARG A 606 4.95 -17.41 -6.39
N ILE A 607 4.89 -16.13 -5.99
CA ILE A 607 3.93 -15.66 -4.99
C ILE A 607 2.49 -16.04 -5.35
N ASN A 608 1.71 -16.36 -4.32
CA ASN A 608 0.28 -16.62 -4.44
C ASN A 608 -0.42 -16.13 -3.17
N ILE A 609 -0.86 -14.89 -3.21
CA ILE A 609 -1.46 -14.18 -2.08
C ILE A 609 -2.95 -14.51 -2.03
N PRO A 610 -3.45 -15.20 -0.99
CA PRO A 610 -4.85 -15.59 -0.92
C PRO A 610 -5.81 -14.40 -0.85
N ALA A 611 -7.00 -14.55 -1.42
CA ALA A 611 -8.11 -13.61 -1.25
C ALA A 611 -8.39 -13.35 0.24
N GLY A 612 -8.66 -12.10 0.60
CA GLY A 612 -9.02 -11.71 1.96
C GLY A 612 -7.89 -11.71 3.00
N ALA A 613 -6.67 -12.13 2.65
CA ALA A 613 -5.57 -12.24 3.61
C ALA A 613 -4.98 -10.87 3.98
N ALA A 614 -5.11 -10.46 5.25
CA ALA A 614 -4.65 -9.15 5.73
C ALA A 614 -3.13 -9.06 6.04
N ASN A 615 -2.46 -10.21 6.17
CA ASN A 615 -1.06 -10.34 6.57
C ASN A 615 -0.41 -11.60 5.94
N HIS A 616 -0.50 -11.75 4.62
CA HIS A 616 0.12 -12.88 3.93
C HIS A 616 1.63 -12.71 3.84
N ILE A 617 2.40 -13.74 4.18
CA ILE A 617 3.86 -13.69 4.21
C ILE A 617 4.43 -14.48 3.04
N GLU A 618 5.37 -13.89 2.33
CA GLU A 618 6.19 -14.56 1.31
C GLU A 618 7.67 -14.39 1.63
N THR A 619 8.49 -15.36 1.23
CA THR A 619 9.94 -15.32 1.43
C THR A 619 10.68 -15.73 0.16
N ALA A 620 11.89 -15.21 -0.01
CA ALA A 620 12.85 -15.71 -0.99
C ALA A 620 14.26 -15.61 -0.41
N GLN A 621 15.15 -16.46 -0.89
CA GLN A 621 16.54 -16.45 -0.44
C GLN A 621 17.49 -16.82 -1.57
N ARG A 622 18.72 -16.31 -1.50
CA ARG A 622 19.79 -16.61 -2.45
C ARG A 622 21.14 -16.62 -1.74
N LYS A 623 21.94 -17.65 -2.03
CA LYS A 623 23.31 -17.77 -1.56
C LYS A 623 24.24 -16.95 -2.45
N LEU A 624 25.12 -16.18 -1.84
CA LEU A 624 26.10 -15.35 -2.54
C LEU A 624 27.23 -16.24 -3.11
N PRO A 625 27.53 -16.13 -4.42
CA PRO A 625 28.55 -16.96 -5.07
C PRO A 625 29.97 -16.46 -4.83
N THR A 626 30.13 -15.20 -4.44
CA THR A 626 31.40 -14.49 -4.22
C THR A 626 31.28 -13.61 -2.99
N ASP A 627 32.40 -13.05 -2.56
CA ASP A 627 32.41 -11.93 -1.63
C ASP A 627 31.74 -10.71 -2.29
N ILE A 628 30.98 -9.96 -1.52
CA ILE A 628 30.22 -8.81 -2.00
C ILE A 628 30.34 -7.67 -0.99
N ASN A 629 30.55 -6.45 -1.49
CA ASN A 629 30.39 -5.23 -0.70
C ASN A 629 29.06 -4.56 -1.06
N ALA A 630 28.04 -4.75 -0.24
CA ALA A 630 26.72 -4.17 -0.44
C ALA A 630 26.75 -2.67 -0.13
N MET A 631 26.30 -1.86 -1.10
CA MET A 631 26.22 -0.41 -1.00
C MET A 631 24.82 0.06 -0.62
N ALA A 632 23.78 -0.60 -1.13
CA ALA A 632 22.41 -0.17 -0.90
C ALA A 632 21.40 -1.31 -1.01
N TRP A 633 20.25 -1.11 -0.38
CA TRP A 633 19.09 -2.00 -0.48
C TRP A 633 17.86 -1.24 -0.98
N MET A 634 16.99 -1.94 -1.70
CA MET A 634 15.70 -1.39 -2.12
C MET A 634 14.66 -2.51 -2.18
N ALA A 635 13.52 -2.30 -1.53
CA ALA A 635 12.38 -3.20 -1.58
C ALA A 635 11.41 -2.77 -2.69
N HIS A 636 10.81 -3.73 -3.38
CA HIS A 636 9.76 -3.47 -4.36
C HIS A 636 8.61 -4.47 -4.24
N MET A 637 7.43 -3.90 -4.04
CA MET A 637 6.10 -4.51 -4.02
C MET A 637 5.10 -3.47 -4.54
N HIS A 638 3.97 -3.91 -5.07
CA HIS A 638 2.82 -3.10 -5.48
C HIS A 638 1.89 -2.76 -4.30
N VAL A 639 0.63 -2.43 -4.60
CA VAL A 639 -0.33 -1.79 -3.69
C VAL A 639 -0.71 -2.62 -2.47
N ARG A 640 -0.41 -3.93 -2.46
CA ARG A 640 -0.67 -4.81 -1.30
C ARG A 640 0.54 -4.94 -0.39
N GLY A 641 1.73 -4.49 -0.81
CA GLY A 641 2.91 -4.46 0.03
C GLY A 641 2.66 -3.71 1.34
N LYS A 642 3.04 -4.32 2.46
CA LYS A 642 2.79 -3.83 3.82
C LYS A 642 4.04 -3.78 4.69
N ALA A 643 4.95 -4.74 4.51
CA ALA A 643 6.23 -4.75 5.21
C ALA A 643 7.28 -5.55 4.41
N PHE A 644 8.56 -5.20 4.56
CA PHE A 644 9.66 -5.88 3.88
C PHE A 644 10.91 -5.97 4.78
N LYS A 645 11.59 -7.12 4.79
CA LYS A 645 12.81 -7.35 5.58
C LYS A 645 13.91 -7.97 4.73
N PHE A 646 15.15 -7.56 4.97
CA PHE A 646 16.37 -8.19 4.47
C PHE A 646 17.17 -8.77 5.65
N GLU A 647 17.58 -10.03 5.52
CA GLU A 647 18.39 -10.75 6.49
C GLU A 647 19.59 -11.38 5.77
N ALA A 648 20.74 -11.44 6.45
CA ALA A 648 21.89 -12.22 6.03
C ALA A 648 22.10 -13.40 7.00
N VAL A 649 22.27 -14.59 6.45
CA VAL A 649 22.73 -15.77 7.19
C VAL A 649 24.15 -16.06 6.76
N SER A 650 25.12 -15.81 7.64
CA SER A 650 26.53 -16.02 7.36
C SER A 650 26.87 -17.51 7.20
N PRO A 651 28.04 -17.86 6.61
CA PRO A 651 28.43 -19.25 6.41
C PRO A 651 28.50 -20.10 7.69
N ASP A 652 28.72 -19.47 8.84
CA ASP A 652 28.72 -20.08 10.17
C ASP A 652 27.31 -20.27 10.78
N GLY A 653 26.26 -19.85 10.07
CA GLY A 653 24.85 -19.98 10.46
C GLY A 653 24.30 -18.83 11.30
N LYS A 654 25.09 -17.78 11.60
CA LYS A 654 24.59 -16.61 12.31
C LYS A 654 23.65 -15.78 11.41
N THR A 655 22.49 -15.41 11.93
CA THR A 655 21.53 -14.54 11.22
C THR A 655 21.65 -13.11 11.73
N GLU A 656 21.71 -12.15 10.82
CA GLU A 656 21.61 -10.72 11.11
C GLU A 656 20.56 -10.06 10.22
N THR A 657 19.88 -9.04 10.76
CA THR A 657 18.99 -8.19 9.97
C THR A 657 19.83 -7.10 9.30
N LEU A 658 19.62 -6.89 8.00
CA LEU A 658 20.31 -5.86 7.22
C LEU A 658 19.45 -4.60 7.07
N LEU A 659 18.14 -4.79 6.92
CA LEU A 659 17.13 -3.75 6.76
C LEU A 659 15.76 -4.30 7.17
N ASP A 660 15.00 -3.54 7.95
CA ASP A 660 13.64 -3.89 8.38
C ASP A 660 12.70 -2.70 8.11
N ILE A 661 11.68 -2.93 7.28
CA ILE A 661 10.69 -1.95 6.84
C ILE A 661 9.30 -2.43 7.28
N PRO A 662 8.87 -2.16 8.53
CA PRO A 662 7.60 -2.66 9.05
C PRO A 662 6.36 -1.92 8.51
N ARG A 663 6.56 -0.81 7.79
CA ARG A 663 5.51 0.04 7.19
C ARG A 663 5.86 0.39 5.75
N TYR A 664 5.96 -0.63 4.90
CA TYR A 664 6.20 -0.42 3.48
C TYR A 664 5.00 0.29 2.84
N ASP A 665 5.29 1.28 1.98
CA ASP A 665 4.27 1.97 1.20
C ASP A 665 4.70 2.00 -0.27
N PHE A 666 3.83 1.52 -1.17
CA PHE A 666 4.07 1.50 -2.62
C PHE A 666 4.40 2.87 -3.19
N ASN A 667 3.85 3.95 -2.60
CA ASN A 667 4.11 5.31 -3.03
C ASN A 667 5.55 5.77 -2.72
N TRP A 668 6.27 5.01 -1.90
CA TRP A 668 7.61 5.31 -1.41
C TRP A 668 8.54 4.09 -1.52
N GLN A 669 9.03 3.85 -2.73
CA GLN A 669 10.00 2.80 -3.02
C GLN A 669 11.42 3.28 -2.72
N LEU A 670 11.69 3.55 -1.44
CA LEU A 670 12.93 4.17 -1.01
C LEU A 670 14.13 3.25 -1.22
N ARG A 671 15.25 3.87 -1.58
CA ARG A 671 16.58 3.27 -1.56
C ARG A 671 17.24 3.58 -0.22
N TYR A 672 17.92 2.61 0.36
CA TYR A 672 18.63 2.71 1.64
C TYR A 672 20.12 2.57 1.39
N ASP A 673 20.83 3.70 1.33
CA ASP A 673 22.26 3.76 0.99
C ASP A 673 23.10 3.68 2.25
N TYR A 674 24.02 2.72 2.33
CA TYR A 674 24.94 2.68 3.45
C TYR A 674 25.92 3.85 3.41
N ALA A 675 26.19 4.44 4.58
CA ALA A 675 27.32 5.37 4.74
C ALA A 675 28.68 4.70 4.54
N MET A 676 28.76 3.42 4.89
CA MET A 676 29.93 2.56 4.67
C MET A 676 29.46 1.22 4.10
N PRO A 677 29.95 0.79 2.92
CA PRO A 677 29.55 -0.48 2.33
C PRO A 677 29.69 -1.66 3.29
N ARG A 678 28.72 -2.57 3.25
CA ARG A 678 28.67 -3.75 4.11
C ARG A 678 29.31 -4.94 3.39
N PHE A 679 30.42 -5.42 3.91
CA PHE A 679 31.02 -6.67 3.45
C PHE A 679 30.16 -7.89 3.82
N LEU A 680 29.93 -8.75 2.84
CA LEU A 680 29.19 -10.01 2.97
C LEU A 680 30.04 -11.12 2.35
N PRO A 681 30.52 -12.09 3.15
CA PRO A 681 31.40 -13.13 2.65
C PRO A 681 30.66 -14.08 1.72
N ARG A 682 31.41 -14.68 0.78
CA ARG A 682 30.97 -15.77 -0.06
C ARG A 682 30.28 -16.84 0.76
N GLY A 683 29.15 -17.32 0.26
CA GLY A 683 28.35 -18.34 0.92
C GLY A 683 27.36 -17.80 1.95
N THR A 684 27.36 -16.50 2.24
CA THR A 684 26.25 -15.84 2.94
C THR A 684 24.95 -16.07 2.18
N THR A 685 23.86 -16.35 2.88
CA THR A 685 22.52 -16.45 2.29
C THR A 685 21.74 -15.19 2.62
N ILE A 686 21.37 -14.44 1.58
CA ILE A 686 20.46 -13.31 1.72
C ILE A 686 19.04 -13.83 1.67
N LYS A 687 18.25 -13.48 2.68
CA LYS A 687 16.83 -13.82 2.79
C LYS A 687 16.02 -12.53 2.81
N ILE A 688 14.96 -12.52 2.03
CA ILE A 688 13.95 -11.45 2.03
C ILE A 688 12.61 -11.99 2.51
N THR A 689 11.90 -11.19 3.29
CA THR A 689 10.55 -11.49 3.78
C THR A 689 9.63 -10.31 3.44
N ALA A 690 8.51 -10.60 2.79
CA ALA A 690 7.50 -9.61 2.42
C ALA A 690 6.16 -9.93 3.10
N VAL A 691 5.41 -8.90 3.48
CA VAL A 691 4.03 -9.02 3.99
C VAL A 691 3.09 -8.29 3.05
N PHE A 692 1.98 -8.93 2.70
CA PHE A 692 0.94 -8.42 1.82
C PHE A 692 -0.42 -8.31 2.53
N ASP A 693 -1.17 -7.28 2.20
CA ASP A 693 -2.57 -7.07 2.59
C ASP A 693 -3.50 -7.13 1.36
N ASN A 694 -4.06 -8.32 1.14
CA ASN A 694 -5.10 -8.60 0.15
C ASN A 694 -6.51 -8.65 0.76
N SER A 695 -6.71 -8.01 1.91
CA SER A 695 -8.03 -7.91 2.55
C SER A 695 -8.84 -6.71 2.04
N THR A 696 -10.08 -6.62 2.49
CA THR A 696 -10.94 -5.44 2.30
C THR A 696 -10.48 -4.23 3.11
N GLY A 697 -9.56 -4.40 4.07
CA GLY A 697 -9.00 -3.33 4.88
C GLY A 697 -7.98 -2.46 4.14
N ASN A 698 -7.41 -2.95 3.02
CA ASN A 698 -6.50 -2.16 2.19
C ASN A 698 -7.29 -1.34 1.16
N PRO A 699 -7.40 0.00 1.30
CA PRO A 699 -8.21 0.81 0.39
C PRO A 699 -7.66 0.90 -1.04
N ALA A 700 -6.37 0.57 -1.22
CA ALA A 700 -5.74 0.47 -2.53
C ALA A 700 -5.96 -0.89 -3.21
N ASN A 701 -6.61 -1.86 -2.53
CA ASN A 701 -6.85 -3.19 -3.08
C ASN A 701 -7.93 -3.12 -4.17
N PRO A 702 -7.60 -3.41 -5.44
CA PRO A 702 -8.56 -3.34 -6.54
C PRO A 702 -9.62 -4.45 -6.48
N ASP A 703 -9.29 -5.61 -5.92
CA ASP A 703 -10.20 -6.75 -5.80
C ASP A 703 -9.71 -7.71 -4.69
N PRO A 704 -10.26 -7.61 -3.45
CA PRO A 704 -9.87 -8.47 -2.33
C PRO A 704 -10.43 -9.89 -2.42
N THR A 705 -11.31 -10.18 -3.39
CA THR A 705 -11.97 -11.49 -3.54
C THR A 705 -11.14 -12.48 -4.35
N LYS A 706 -10.06 -12.02 -4.99
CA LYS A 706 -9.20 -12.83 -5.84
C LYS A 706 -7.87 -13.16 -5.18
N ASN A 707 -7.36 -14.34 -5.50
CA ASN A 707 -5.95 -14.66 -5.28
C ASN A 707 -5.10 -13.83 -6.23
N VAL A 708 -3.96 -13.34 -5.74
CA VAL A 708 -3.05 -12.47 -6.50
C VAL A 708 -1.73 -13.18 -6.71
N ARG A 709 -1.17 -13.03 -7.92
CA ARG A 709 0.07 -13.65 -8.36
C ARG A 709 1.03 -12.57 -8.89
N TRP A 710 2.23 -13.00 -9.22
CA TRP A 710 3.21 -12.15 -9.89
C TRP A 710 2.65 -11.54 -11.18
N GLY A 711 2.81 -10.22 -11.33
CA GLY A 711 2.46 -9.52 -12.57
C GLY A 711 2.95 -8.08 -12.56
N GLN A 712 3.01 -7.47 -13.75
CA GLN A 712 3.63 -6.15 -13.95
C GLN A 712 2.72 -4.99 -13.54
N GLN A 713 1.40 -5.21 -13.57
CA GLN A 713 0.47 -4.11 -13.34
C GLN A 713 0.36 -3.84 -11.84
N THR A 714 0.10 -2.59 -11.49
CA THR A 714 -0.05 -2.13 -10.10
C THR A 714 -1.16 -2.87 -9.34
N TYR A 715 -2.11 -3.48 -10.05
CA TYR A 715 -3.16 -4.34 -9.47
C TYR A 715 -2.80 -5.83 -9.35
N ASP A 716 -1.75 -6.28 -10.03
CA ASP A 716 -1.06 -7.55 -9.75
C ASP A 716 -0.16 -7.37 -8.52
N GLU A 717 0.86 -8.20 -8.34
CA GLU A 717 1.81 -8.03 -7.26
C GLU A 717 3.23 -8.43 -7.65
N MET A 718 4.22 -7.91 -6.92
CA MET A 718 5.63 -8.28 -7.04
C MET A 718 6.28 -8.43 -5.68
N MET A 719 7.36 -9.21 -5.64
CA MET A 719 8.22 -9.32 -4.47
C MET A 719 9.67 -9.31 -4.94
N ILE A 720 10.35 -8.18 -4.80
CA ILE A 720 11.75 -8.04 -5.21
C ILE A 720 12.55 -7.33 -4.13
N GLY A 721 13.66 -7.93 -3.73
CA GLY A 721 14.73 -7.25 -3.01
C GLY A 721 15.88 -6.92 -3.97
N TYR A 722 16.26 -5.65 -4.08
CA TYR A 722 17.44 -5.23 -4.82
C TYR A 722 18.61 -4.97 -3.88
N MET A 723 19.80 -5.37 -4.31
CA MET A 723 21.07 -5.11 -3.66
C MET A 723 21.98 -4.42 -4.67
N GLU A 724 22.38 -3.17 -4.41
CA GLU A 724 23.50 -2.56 -5.11
C GLU A 724 24.81 -2.97 -4.43
N HIS A 725 25.80 -3.36 -5.22
CA HIS A 725 27.12 -3.77 -4.75
C HIS A 725 28.19 -3.45 -5.77
N TYR A 726 29.45 -3.66 -5.41
CA TYR A 726 30.57 -3.49 -6.35
C TYR A 726 31.55 -4.65 -6.33
N THR A 727 32.27 -4.80 -7.43
CA THR A 727 33.38 -5.74 -7.61
C THR A 727 34.59 -5.01 -8.19
N PRO A 728 35.83 -5.44 -7.89
CA PRO A 728 37.03 -4.92 -8.57
C PRO A 728 36.91 -5.09 -10.09
N LEU A 729 37.36 -4.10 -10.87
CA LEU A 729 37.43 -4.21 -12.33
C LEU A 729 38.42 -5.30 -12.75
N ASN A 730 39.58 -5.34 -12.09
CA ASN A 730 40.62 -6.35 -12.27
C ASN A 730 40.82 -7.14 -10.97
N PRO A 731 40.98 -8.48 -11.02
CA PRO A 731 41.20 -9.32 -9.84
C PRO A 731 42.42 -8.91 -9.01
N GLU A 732 43.47 -8.39 -9.65
CA GLU A 732 44.70 -7.93 -8.98
C GLU A 732 44.50 -6.70 -8.08
N VAL A 733 43.41 -5.95 -8.28
CA VAL A 733 43.02 -4.82 -7.41
C VAL A 733 42.37 -5.33 -6.11
N ALA A 734 41.98 -6.62 -6.04
CA ALA A 734 41.40 -7.22 -4.83
C ALA A 734 42.44 -7.53 -3.74
N ASP A 735 43.71 -7.70 -4.11
CA ASP A 735 44.78 -8.18 -3.21
C ASP A 735 45.72 -7.05 -2.73
N GLY A 736 45.41 -5.79 -3.05
CA GLY A 736 46.29 -4.64 -2.81
C GLY A 736 45.58 -3.44 -2.20
N GLU A 737 45.02 -3.58 -1.00
CA GLU A 737 44.90 -2.52 0.02
C GLU A 737 44.53 -3.10 1.39
#